data_AF-A0A316HEE4-F1
#
_entry.id   AF-A0A316HEE4-F1
#
_cell.length_a   1.000
_cell.length_b   1.000
_cell.length_c   1.000
_cell.angle_alpha   90.00
_cell.angle_beta   90.00
_cell.angle_gamma   90.00
#
_symmetry.space_group_name_H-M   'P 1'
#
loop_
_entity.id
_entity.type
_entity.pdbx_description
1 polymer ?
#
loop_
_entity_poly.entity_id
_entity_poly.type
_entity_poly.pdbx_seq_one_letter_code
_entity_poly.pdbx_strand_id
1 'polypeptide(L)'
;MISFKYYLLVLFVYAALTMRTAAAQSWTADNGNGTYTNPLFYDEFSDPDLIRVGTDYYITGTTMHSVPGLPVLHSTDLVNWKLLSYALPRFDDSDDFNLRNGKEAYGQGIWAPCIRYHNGNFYIFSNINRHGLQVFTAKNPGGPWKRHDLAKPIYDLSALFEVDRIYIVYGQSEIRMIELKPDLSGFVPNSDRLLIPKSEAMGEGNHFYKINGKYYITNADGGRLQCARSANIYGPYETTVISAKETMGTSLGWFTNNMGQETPLPSASDSLTMTKLNGQVFGSVPMHQGGIVDTPDGGWWGFSMMDFRSVGRTTFLSPVTWADGWPYFGIPGNPGRSPKTWFKPNNTSTPHAPYLRSDDFKSGRLSNAWQWNHNPVYTHWKLKHGELQLYTLPAKDFLWARNTLTQRGVGPQSEATVTLDASQLEDGDIAGLGLMNIPYAWVAVLRQGKQYTLRFFDQYKHQTINIPLKSPRVSLRAFGDFDHDIAQLSFSTGATRFESIGDSIRLPYQLKTFQGTRFALFAYNTLDKEGGYAAFSKFELKEPMADRSKNLPIGKIITLTNLADQRMVWADPHGMLVPGDRYNADEKDAGYRFKVLDRGNGLVVLQALNGTGFVTISGRGMAADVRLAKQETTASLLMWQDMLRGECMLLSLHTNRFIGLNPNTGELYGADWAGTLPGKKDGTVFTWHEVTQ
;
A
#
# COMPACT_ATOMS: atom_id res chain seq x y z
N MET A 1 -54.94 55.49 -1.03
CA MET A 1 -54.17 56.12 -2.12
C MET A 1 -52.68 55.98 -1.79
N ILE A 2 -51.95 55.28 -2.68
CA ILE A 2 -50.54 55.43 -3.05
C ILE A 2 -49.65 56.16 -2.02
N SER A 3 -48.59 55.51 -1.50
CA SER A 3 -47.21 55.77 -1.94
C SER A 3 -46.12 55.26 -0.96
N PHE A 4 -44.95 54.97 -1.55
CA PHE A 4 -43.61 54.87 -0.97
C PHE A 4 -43.25 53.71 -0.03
N LYS A 5 -42.59 52.69 -0.61
CA LYS A 5 -41.34 52.11 -0.09
C LYS A 5 -40.64 51.29 -1.18
N TYR A 6 -39.71 51.92 -1.90
CA TYR A 6 -38.63 51.27 -2.64
C TYR A 6 -37.33 51.80 -2.06
N TYR A 7 -36.47 50.91 -1.57
CA TYR A 7 -34.99 50.95 -1.58
C TYR A 7 -34.49 49.91 -0.58
N LEU A 8 -34.43 48.65 -1.00
CA LEU A 8 -33.42 47.67 -0.55
C LEU A 8 -33.45 46.49 -1.54
N LEU A 9 -32.89 46.72 -2.73
CA LEU A 9 -32.57 45.67 -3.69
C LEU A 9 -31.08 45.85 -4.04
N VAL A 10 -30.40 44.71 -4.24
CA VAL A 10 -29.00 44.54 -4.68
C VAL A 10 -27.96 44.46 -3.55
N LEU A 11 -27.74 43.22 -3.07
CA LEU A 11 -26.41 42.59 -2.90
C LEU A 11 -26.59 41.14 -2.38
N PHE A 12 -27.30 40.31 -3.16
CA PHE A 12 -27.11 38.85 -3.07
C PHE A 12 -25.90 38.52 -3.96
N VAL A 13 -24.70 38.69 -3.39
CA VAL A 13 -23.49 38.10 -3.97
C VAL A 13 -23.65 36.59 -3.83
N TYR A 14 -23.77 35.90 -4.96
CA TYR A 14 -23.47 34.48 -5.09
C TYR A 14 -22.02 34.27 -4.64
N ALA A 15 -21.81 34.10 -3.34
CA ALA A 15 -20.59 33.49 -2.84
C ALA A 15 -20.74 31.99 -3.10
N ALA A 16 -20.50 31.58 -4.34
CA ALA A 16 -20.04 30.21 -4.59
C ALA A 16 -18.76 30.07 -3.78
N LEU A 17 -18.85 29.48 -2.59
CA LEU A 17 -17.68 29.00 -1.89
C LEU A 17 -17.05 27.95 -2.81
N THR A 18 -16.11 28.37 -3.64
CA THR A 18 -15.05 27.49 -4.09
C THR A 18 -14.32 27.09 -2.82
N MET A 19 -14.74 26.00 -2.18
CA MET A 19 -13.88 25.26 -1.28
C MET A 19 -12.68 24.87 -2.13
N ARG A 20 -11.60 25.65 -2.05
CA ARG A 20 -10.30 25.17 -2.50
C ARG A 20 -10.00 23.98 -1.59
N THR A 21 -10.18 22.78 -2.13
CA THR A 21 -9.71 21.57 -1.47
C THR A 21 -8.24 21.77 -1.19
N ALA A 22 -7.85 21.76 0.09
CA ALA A 22 -6.46 21.83 0.46
C ALA A 22 -5.71 20.68 -0.24
N ALA A 23 -4.52 20.95 -0.77
CA ALA A 23 -3.70 19.93 -1.39
C ALA A 23 -3.48 18.77 -0.40
N ALA A 24 -3.62 17.53 -0.88
CA ALA A 24 -3.44 16.35 -0.05
C ALA A 24 -2.01 16.32 0.51
N GLN A 25 -1.87 16.24 1.83
CA GLN A 25 -0.57 16.18 2.51
C GLN A 25 -0.08 14.74 2.75
N SER A 26 -0.98 13.76 2.63
CA SER A 26 -0.70 12.33 2.74
C SER A 26 -1.48 11.57 1.67
N TRP A 27 -0.95 10.41 1.26
CA TRP A 27 -1.54 9.58 0.20
C TRP A 27 -3.00 9.26 0.49
N THR A 28 -3.83 9.53 -0.51
CA THR A 28 -5.21 9.05 -0.59
C THR A 28 -5.42 8.43 -1.96
N ALA A 29 -6.09 7.28 -1.98
CA ALA A 29 -6.51 6.65 -3.22
C ALA A 29 -7.65 7.44 -3.90
N ASP A 30 -8.46 8.17 -3.13
CA ASP A 30 -9.54 9.01 -3.66
C ASP A 30 -8.97 10.21 -4.43
N ASN A 31 -9.38 10.34 -5.70
CA ASN A 31 -8.95 11.42 -6.58
C ASN A 31 -9.77 12.72 -6.40
N GLY A 32 -10.81 12.71 -5.56
CA GLY A 32 -11.68 13.85 -5.29
C GLY A 32 -12.66 14.19 -6.42
N ASN A 33 -12.74 13.33 -7.45
CA ASN A 33 -13.55 13.55 -8.65
C ASN A 33 -14.54 12.39 -8.90
N GLY A 34 -14.82 11.54 -7.91
CA GLY A 34 -15.68 10.36 -8.06
C GLY A 34 -14.95 9.09 -8.51
N THR A 35 -13.62 9.14 -8.68
CA THR A 35 -12.77 7.97 -8.94
C THR A 35 -11.76 7.73 -7.82
N TYR A 36 -11.21 6.53 -7.77
CA TYR A 36 -10.06 6.17 -6.96
C TYR A 36 -8.92 5.66 -7.86
N THR A 37 -7.69 5.75 -7.35
CA THR A 37 -6.49 5.20 -7.99
C THR A 37 -5.75 4.31 -6.99
N ASN A 38 -5.53 3.05 -7.37
CA ASN A 38 -4.74 2.09 -6.61
C ASN A 38 -3.26 2.52 -6.46
N PRO A 39 -2.57 2.11 -5.38
CA PRO A 39 -3.08 1.29 -4.25
C PRO A 39 -3.97 2.06 -3.28
N LEU A 40 -4.82 1.36 -2.51
CA LEU A 40 -5.62 1.97 -1.43
C LEU A 40 -4.73 2.63 -0.37
N PHE A 41 -3.65 1.94 -0.02
CA PHE A 41 -2.63 2.40 0.90
C PHE A 41 -1.28 2.34 0.19
N TYR A 42 -0.59 3.47 0.02
CA TYR A 42 0.79 3.50 -0.48
C TYR A 42 1.80 3.36 0.67
N ASP A 43 1.43 2.60 1.67
CA ASP A 43 2.30 2.07 2.71
C ASP A 43 1.88 0.63 3.00
N GLU A 44 2.72 -0.09 3.74
CA GLU A 44 2.46 -1.50 4.03
C GLU A 44 1.10 -1.73 4.71
N PHE A 45 0.22 -2.46 4.03
CA PHE A 45 -0.98 -3.05 4.57
C PHE A 45 -1.14 -4.43 3.94
N SER A 46 -0.65 -5.44 4.64
CA SER A 46 -0.52 -6.81 4.13
C SER A 46 -1.64 -7.71 4.61
N ASP A 47 -1.89 -8.78 3.86
CA ASP A 47 -2.87 -9.82 4.16
C ASP A 47 -4.26 -9.24 4.55
N PRO A 48 -4.86 -8.38 3.69
CA PRO A 48 -6.10 -7.72 4.03
C PRO A 48 -7.27 -8.72 4.13
N ASP A 49 -8.11 -8.59 5.15
CA ASP A 49 -9.44 -9.21 5.19
C ASP A 49 -10.50 -8.15 5.52
N LEU A 50 -11.60 -8.17 4.75
CA LEU A 50 -12.59 -7.09 4.72
C LEU A 50 -14.01 -7.68 4.81
N ILE A 51 -14.85 -7.05 5.63
CA ILE A 51 -16.28 -7.35 5.72
C ILE A 51 -17.13 -6.08 5.59
N ARG A 52 -18.39 -6.28 5.17
CA ARG A 52 -19.45 -5.27 5.26
C ARG A 52 -20.40 -5.59 6.40
N VAL A 53 -20.81 -4.57 7.16
CA VAL A 53 -21.89 -4.64 8.16
C VAL A 53 -22.85 -3.49 7.89
N GLY A 54 -24.03 -3.81 7.35
CA GLY A 54 -24.96 -2.77 6.88
C GLY A 54 -24.36 -1.98 5.73
N THR A 55 -24.17 -0.67 5.91
CA THR A 55 -23.56 0.25 4.93
C THR A 55 -22.07 0.48 5.13
N ASP A 56 -21.50 -0.11 6.18
CA ASP A 56 -20.15 0.17 6.64
C ASP A 56 -19.21 -0.99 6.32
N TYR A 57 -17.96 -0.66 6.01
CA TYR A 57 -16.91 -1.63 5.70
C TYR A 57 -15.83 -1.59 6.77
N TYR A 58 -15.29 -2.76 7.09
CA TYR A 58 -14.22 -2.92 8.05
C TYR A 58 -13.13 -3.79 7.46
N ILE A 59 -11.88 -3.37 7.60
CA ILE A 59 -10.70 -4.10 7.13
C ILE A 59 -9.67 -4.24 8.25
N THR A 60 -9.03 -5.41 8.30
CA THR A 60 -7.85 -5.67 9.14
C THR A 60 -6.73 -6.26 8.30
N GLY A 61 -5.50 -6.24 8.83
CA GLY A 61 -4.34 -6.79 8.14
C GLY A 61 -3.23 -7.20 9.10
N THR A 62 -2.21 -7.82 8.53
CA THR A 62 -1.00 -8.29 9.21
C THR A 62 -0.16 -7.14 9.73
N THR A 63 0.45 -7.33 10.90
CA THR A 63 1.46 -6.40 11.47
C THR A 63 2.70 -7.10 12.02
N MET A 64 2.83 -8.41 11.82
CA MET A 64 3.96 -9.20 12.31
C MET A 64 4.20 -8.95 13.82
N HIS A 65 5.41 -8.52 14.18
CA HIS A 65 5.88 -8.23 15.54
C HIS A 65 5.65 -6.77 15.97
N SER A 66 5.01 -5.96 15.12
CA SER A 66 4.76 -4.55 15.42
C SER A 66 3.65 -4.38 16.46
N VAL A 67 3.84 -3.45 17.40
CA VAL A 67 2.90 -3.20 18.52
C VAL A 67 2.54 -1.71 18.60
N PRO A 68 1.26 -1.32 18.67
CA PRO A 68 0.08 -2.18 18.66
C PRO A 68 -0.14 -2.83 17.27
N GLY A 69 -0.81 -3.97 17.24
CA GLY A 69 -1.04 -4.80 16.06
C GLY A 69 -2.51 -5.06 15.77
N LEU A 70 -2.81 -5.68 14.62
CA LEU A 70 -4.17 -5.90 14.11
C LEU A 70 -4.99 -4.59 13.99
N PRO A 71 -4.63 -3.68 13.05
CA PRO A 71 -5.37 -2.44 12.85
C PRO A 71 -6.78 -2.75 12.33
N VAL A 72 -7.78 -2.05 12.84
CA VAL A 72 -9.17 -2.13 12.38
C VAL A 72 -9.54 -0.78 11.78
N LEU A 73 -9.69 -0.75 10.45
CA LEU A 73 -10.05 0.45 9.70
C LEU A 73 -11.52 0.37 9.28
N HIS A 74 -12.15 1.53 9.16
CA HIS A 74 -13.54 1.69 8.77
C HIS A 74 -13.67 2.57 7.53
N SER A 75 -14.62 2.24 6.66
CA SER A 75 -14.98 3.02 5.49
C SER A 75 -16.49 2.94 5.21
N THR A 76 -17.01 3.89 4.44
CA THR A 76 -18.39 3.89 3.89
C THR A 76 -18.40 3.78 2.36
N ASP A 77 -17.22 3.73 1.74
CA ASP A 77 -17.06 3.78 0.28
C ASP A 77 -15.89 2.92 -0.25
N LEU A 78 -15.31 2.04 0.58
CA LEU A 78 -14.18 1.16 0.27
C LEU A 78 -12.85 1.85 -0.09
N VAL A 79 -12.81 3.19 -0.14
CA VAL A 79 -11.66 3.95 -0.63
C VAL A 79 -11.08 4.83 0.47
N ASN A 80 -11.94 5.54 1.18
CA ASN A 80 -11.56 6.43 2.26
C ASN A 80 -11.66 5.68 3.58
N TRP A 81 -10.52 5.46 4.23
CA TRP A 81 -10.42 4.63 5.42
C TRP A 81 -10.00 5.45 6.64
N LYS A 82 -10.58 5.13 7.79
CA LYS A 82 -10.23 5.67 9.10
C LYS A 82 -9.82 4.55 10.03
N LEU A 83 -8.65 4.65 10.65
CA LEU A 83 -8.26 3.76 11.73
C LEU A 83 -9.16 3.96 12.95
N LEU A 84 -9.84 2.91 13.41
CA LEU A 84 -10.69 2.93 14.60
C LEU A 84 -9.96 2.42 15.85
N SER A 85 -9.24 1.31 15.72
CA SER A 85 -8.53 0.69 16.84
C SER A 85 -7.41 -0.22 16.35
N TYR A 86 -6.61 -0.69 17.30
CA TYR A 86 -5.77 -1.87 17.14
C TYR A 86 -6.31 -2.95 18.07
N ALA A 87 -6.63 -4.14 17.54
CA ALA A 87 -7.20 -5.21 18.34
C ALA A 87 -6.20 -5.84 19.31
N LEU A 88 -4.90 -5.79 18.98
CA LEU A 88 -3.82 -6.23 19.85
C LEU A 88 -3.02 -5.02 20.36
N PRO A 89 -3.22 -4.57 21.61
CA PRO A 89 -2.44 -3.46 22.16
C PRO A 89 -1.00 -3.86 22.52
N ARG A 90 -0.76 -5.16 22.80
CA ARG A 90 0.53 -5.76 23.18
C ARG A 90 0.47 -7.29 23.04
N PHE A 91 1.59 -7.92 22.74
CA PHE A 91 1.76 -9.38 22.91
C PHE A 91 1.96 -9.76 24.38
N ASP A 92 1.81 -11.05 24.71
CA ASP A 92 2.15 -11.56 26.04
C ASP A 92 3.63 -11.36 26.37
N ASP A 93 3.97 -11.44 27.66
CA ASP A 93 5.34 -11.33 28.13
C ASP A 93 6.15 -12.58 27.78
N SER A 94 6.82 -12.56 26.62
CA SER A 94 7.69 -13.63 26.14
C SER A 94 9.04 -13.08 25.65
N ASP A 95 10.07 -13.91 25.65
CA ASP A 95 11.42 -13.44 25.33
C ASP A 95 11.58 -13.01 23.86
N ASP A 96 10.90 -13.69 22.94
CA ASP A 96 10.87 -13.35 21.52
C ASP A 96 10.20 -12.00 21.27
N PHE A 97 8.98 -11.78 21.79
CA PHE A 97 8.27 -10.51 21.61
C PHE A 97 8.84 -9.34 22.41
N ASN A 98 9.71 -9.58 23.40
CA ASN A 98 10.37 -8.52 24.18
C ASN A 98 11.86 -8.33 23.85
N LEU A 99 12.40 -9.01 22.82
CA LEU A 99 13.82 -8.97 22.45
C LEU A 99 14.77 -9.28 23.63
N ARG A 100 14.46 -10.32 24.41
CA ARG A 100 15.26 -10.76 25.58
C ARG A 100 16.00 -12.06 25.27
N ASN A 101 17.09 -12.31 26.01
CA ASN A 101 17.79 -13.60 26.01
C ASN A 101 18.18 -14.11 24.61
N GLY A 102 18.51 -13.19 23.69
CA GLY A 102 18.86 -13.52 22.31
C GLY A 102 17.70 -14.08 21.48
N LYS A 103 16.45 -13.85 21.88
CA LYS A 103 15.24 -14.23 21.14
C LYS A 103 14.61 -13.04 20.43
N GLU A 104 13.98 -13.31 19.31
CA GLU A 104 13.36 -12.32 18.44
C GLU A 104 12.13 -12.91 17.73
N ALA A 105 11.24 -12.03 17.28
CA ALA A 105 10.03 -12.38 16.56
C ALA A 105 9.92 -11.65 15.20
N TYR A 106 11.03 -11.22 14.57
CA TYR A 106 10.94 -10.57 13.26
C TYR A 106 10.31 -11.52 12.23
N GLY A 107 9.34 -10.99 11.47
CA GLY A 107 8.53 -11.76 10.52
C GLY A 107 7.58 -12.77 11.17
N GLN A 108 7.50 -12.80 12.50
CA GLN A 108 6.61 -13.63 13.29
C GLN A 108 5.53 -12.74 13.93
N GLY A 109 4.73 -13.29 14.85
CA GLY A 109 3.61 -12.57 15.46
C GLY A 109 2.37 -12.64 14.59
N ILE A 110 1.68 -11.54 14.39
CA ILE A 110 0.40 -11.50 13.68
C ILE A 110 0.60 -11.80 12.20
N TRP A 111 0.11 -12.95 11.75
CA TRP A 111 -0.01 -13.32 10.33
C TRP A 111 -1.48 -13.23 9.86
N ALA A 112 -1.72 -13.53 8.58
CA ALA A 112 -2.97 -13.37 7.83
C ALA A 112 -4.23 -13.49 8.72
N PRO A 113 -4.84 -12.34 9.08
CA PRO A 113 -6.03 -12.32 9.92
C PRO A 113 -7.32 -12.52 9.12
N CYS A 114 -8.38 -12.93 9.80
CA CYS A 114 -9.74 -12.99 9.28
C CYS A 114 -10.71 -12.25 10.20
N ILE A 115 -11.39 -11.22 9.71
CA ILE A 115 -12.42 -10.47 10.43
C ILE A 115 -13.82 -10.94 10.04
N ARG A 116 -14.71 -11.14 11.02
CA ARG A 116 -16.12 -11.51 10.80
C ARG A 116 -17.03 -10.74 11.74
N TYR A 117 -18.27 -10.56 11.31
CA TYR A 117 -19.34 -10.04 12.15
C TYR A 117 -20.45 -11.07 12.26
N HIS A 118 -20.84 -11.41 13.48
CA HIS A 118 -21.88 -12.40 13.74
C HIS A 118 -22.60 -12.08 15.06
N ASN A 119 -23.93 -12.14 15.04
CA ASN A 119 -24.79 -11.95 16.22
C ASN A 119 -24.39 -10.74 17.11
N GLY A 120 -24.17 -9.58 16.49
CA GLY A 120 -23.88 -8.34 17.23
C GLY A 120 -22.41 -8.15 17.63
N ASN A 121 -21.51 -9.07 17.29
CA ASN A 121 -20.10 -9.02 17.68
C ASN A 121 -19.18 -9.10 16.46
N PHE A 122 -18.07 -8.38 16.55
CA PHE A 122 -16.92 -8.52 15.69
C PHE A 122 -15.97 -9.59 16.24
N TYR A 123 -15.39 -10.36 15.34
CA TYR A 123 -14.41 -11.39 15.59
C TYR A 123 -13.21 -11.15 14.68
N ILE A 124 -12.00 -11.23 15.20
CA ILE A 124 -10.77 -11.30 14.40
C ILE A 124 -10.05 -12.56 14.80
N PHE A 125 -9.82 -13.45 13.84
CA PHE A 125 -9.07 -14.69 13.99
C PHE A 125 -7.69 -14.45 13.39
N SER A 126 -6.61 -14.71 14.13
CA SER A 126 -5.26 -14.61 13.58
C SER A 126 -4.37 -15.66 14.24
N ASN A 127 -3.57 -16.33 13.42
CA ASN A 127 -2.50 -17.16 13.93
C ASN A 127 -1.33 -16.26 14.32
N ILE A 128 -1.07 -16.18 15.62
CA ILE A 128 0.14 -15.54 16.12
C ILE A 128 1.27 -16.55 15.93
N ASN A 129 2.11 -16.37 14.93
CA ASN A 129 3.12 -17.34 14.57
C ASN A 129 4.03 -17.64 15.77
N ARG A 130 4.34 -18.94 15.99
CA ARG A 130 4.96 -19.53 17.18
C ARG A 130 4.09 -19.63 18.46
N HIS A 131 2.89 -19.03 18.47
CA HIS A 131 1.99 -19.00 19.64
C HIS A 131 0.59 -19.56 19.37
N GLY A 132 0.23 -19.78 18.10
CA GLY A 132 -1.02 -20.45 17.68
C GLY A 132 -2.19 -19.50 17.41
N LEU A 133 -3.37 -20.07 17.18
CA LEU A 133 -4.59 -19.34 16.88
C LEU A 133 -5.07 -18.53 18.08
N GLN A 134 -5.37 -17.26 17.83
CA GLN A 134 -6.02 -16.38 18.78
C GLN A 134 -7.23 -15.70 18.15
N VAL A 135 -8.25 -15.47 18.97
CA VAL A 135 -9.50 -14.82 18.55
C VAL A 135 -9.70 -13.56 19.37
N PHE A 136 -9.98 -12.44 18.70
CA PHE A 136 -10.28 -11.15 19.31
C PHE A 136 -11.76 -10.84 19.09
N THR A 137 -12.48 -10.47 20.15
CA THR A 137 -13.93 -10.23 20.10
C THR A 137 -14.29 -8.86 20.65
N ALA A 138 -15.20 -8.15 19.99
CA ALA A 138 -15.71 -6.85 20.46
C ALA A 138 -17.12 -6.57 19.95
N LYS A 139 -17.94 -5.87 20.74
CA LYS A 139 -19.25 -5.36 20.28
C LYS A 139 -19.11 -4.14 19.36
N ASN A 140 -18.06 -3.36 19.57
CA ASN A 140 -17.73 -2.16 18.81
C ASN A 140 -16.38 -2.39 18.12
N PRO A 141 -16.23 -2.09 16.82
CA PRO A 141 -14.98 -2.28 16.09
C PRO A 141 -13.86 -1.32 16.55
N GLY A 142 -14.19 -0.31 17.35
CA GLY A 142 -13.24 0.52 18.11
C GLY A 142 -12.75 -0.11 19.42
N GLY A 143 -13.21 -1.32 19.77
CA GLY A 143 -12.91 -1.99 21.03
C GLY A 143 -13.82 -1.59 22.20
N PRO A 144 -13.49 -2.02 23.43
CA PRO A 144 -12.34 -2.85 23.78
C PRO A 144 -12.45 -4.28 23.21
N TRP A 145 -11.30 -4.86 22.87
CA TRP A 145 -11.19 -6.21 22.33
C TRP A 145 -10.87 -7.21 23.44
N LYS A 146 -11.61 -8.31 23.50
CA LYS A 146 -11.33 -9.47 24.36
C LYS A 146 -10.59 -10.52 23.55
N ARG A 147 -9.43 -10.94 24.04
CA ARG A 147 -8.57 -11.97 23.45
C ARG A 147 -8.89 -13.35 24.03
N HIS A 148 -8.92 -14.36 23.16
CA HIS A 148 -9.06 -15.78 23.48
C HIS A 148 -7.90 -16.53 22.82
N ASP A 149 -7.15 -17.30 23.61
CA ASP A 149 -6.00 -18.06 23.12
C ASP A 149 -6.37 -19.54 23.01
N LEU A 150 -6.16 -20.11 21.82
CA LEU A 150 -6.48 -21.51 21.52
C LEU A 150 -5.24 -22.38 21.35
N ALA A 151 -4.04 -21.77 21.33
CA ALA A 151 -2.71 -22.39 21.27
C ALA A 151 -2.43 -23.40 20.13
N LYS A 152 -3.43 -23.79 19.33
CA LYS A 152 -3.25 -24.65 18.14
C LYS A 152 -2.87 -23.78 16.94
N PRO A 153 -1.76 -24.06 16.23
CA PRO A 153 -1.45 -23.38 14.99
C PRO A 153 -2.48 -23.67 13.90
N ILE A 154 -3.05 -22.61 13.32
CA ILE A 154 -4.01 -22.66 12.21
C ILE A 154 -3.61 -21.57 11.21
N TYR A 155 -2.70 -21.89 10.30
CA TYR A 155 -2.12 -20.92 9.35
C TYR A 155 -3.09 -20.53 8.23
N ASP A 156 -3.02 -19.27 7.79
CA ASP A 156 -3.72 -18.75 6.62
C ASP A 156 -5.21 -19.09 6.59
N LEU A 157 -5.85 -18.76 7.72
CA LEU A 157 -7.18 -19.22 8.05
C LEU A 157 -8.27 -18.27 7.56
N SER A 158 -9.47 -18.81 7.37
CA SER A 158 -10.69 -18.01 7.27
C SER A 158 -11.85 -18.67 7.98
N ALA A 159 -12.58 -17.90 8.77
CA ALA A 159 -13.76 -18.36 9.49
C ALA A 159 -15.05 -18.10 8.70
N LEU A 160 -16.01 -19.01 8.78
CA LEU A 160 -17.38 -18.85 8.31
C LEU A 160 -18.35 -19.29 9.42
N PHE A 161 -19.26 -18.39 9.77
CA PHE A 161 -20.37 -18.70 10.67
C PHE A 161 -21.53 -19.28 9.88
N GLU A 162 -21.94 -20.49 10.24
CA GLU A 162 -23.06 -21.20 9.62
C GLU A 162 -24.06 -21.58 10.72
N VAL A 163 -25.10 -20.74 10.87
CA VAL A 163 -26.03 -20.80 12.01
C VAL A 163 -25.25 -20.66 13.32
N ASP A 164 -25.21 -21.68 14.16
CA ASP A 164 -24.51 -21.68 15.45
C ASP A 164 -23.11 -22.33 15.38
N ARG A 165 -22.64 -22.70 14.18
CA ARG A 165 -21.37 -23.39 13.97
C ARG A 165 -20.32 -22.45 13.39
N ILE A 166 -19.07 -22.63 13.81
CA ILE A 166 -17.93 -21.83 13.36
C ILE A 166 -16.98 -22.77 12.61
N TYR A 167 -16.96 -22.67 11.29
CA TYR A 167 -16.02 -23.40 10.45
C TYR A 167 -14.80 -22.54 10.17
N ILE A 168 -13.62 -23.14 10.20
CA ILE A 168 -12.36 -22.50 9.83
C ILE A 168 -11.74 -23.32 8.70
N VAL A 169 -11.58 -22.72 7.53
CA VAL A 169 -10.71 -23.25 6.48
C VAL A 169 -9.30 -22.72 6.68
N TYR A 170 -8.27 -23.53 6.42
CA TYR A 170 -6.89 -23.16 6.68
C TYR A 170 -5.91 -24.04 5.90
N GLY A 171 -4.64 -23.64 5.87
CA GLY A 171 -3.55 -24.38 5.21
C GLY A 171 -3.10 -23.76 3.88
N GLN A 172 -2.02 -24.32 3.35
CA GLN A 172 -1.35 -23.91 2.13
C GLN A 172 -1.27 -25.11 1.17
N SER A 173 -1.72 -24.91 -0.07
CA SER A 173 -1.84 -25.92 -1.13
C SER A 173 -2.80 -27.09 -0.86
N GLU A 174 -2.76 -27.66 0.34
CA GLU A 174 -3.80 -28.53 0.89
C GLU A 174 -4.71 -27.69 1.79
N ILE A 175 -5.97 -27.54 1.40
CA ILE A 175 -6.94 -26.77 2.19
C ILE A 175 -7.72 -27.72 3.09
N ARG A 176 -7.68 -27.44 4.39
CA ARG A 176 -8.35 -28.20 5.43
C ARG A 176 -9.47 -27.39 6.03
N MET A 177 -10.39 -28.06 6.72
CA MET A 177 -11.45 -27.43 7.50
C MET A 177 -11.50 -28.05 8.89
N ILE A 178 -11.66 -27.20 9.91
CA ILE A 178 -11.88 -27.60 11.30
C ILE A 178 -13.04 -26.78 11.88
N GLU A 179 -13.71 -27.32 12.90
CA GLU A 179 -14.77 -26.61 13.58
C GLU A 179 -14.32 -26.11 14.96
N LEU A 180 -14.69 -24.87 15.25
CA LEU A 180 -14.47 -24.23 16.54
C LEU A 180 -15.73 -24.30 17.40
N LYS A 181 -15.56 -24.54 18.71
CA LYS A 181 -16.68 -24.51 19.65
C LYS A 181 -17.27 -23.09 19.71
N PRO A 182 -18.61 -22.92 19.81
CA PRO A 182 -19.25 -21.60 19.80
C PRO A 182 -18.81 -20.66 20.93
N ASP A 183 -18.35 -21.21 22.06
CA ASP A 183 -17.84 -20.48 23.21
C ASP A 183 -16.34 -20.10 23.09
N LEU A 184 -15.71 -20.43 21.96
CA LEU A 184 -14.29 -20.23 21.67
C LEU A 184 -13.34 -20.97 22.62
N SER A 185 -13.81 -21.99 23.35
CA SER A 185 -13.00 -22.72 24.33
C SER A 185 -12.00 -23.72 23.70
N GLY A 186 -11.99 -23.84 22.38
CA GLY A 186 -11.23 -24.85 21.64
C GLY A 186 -11.99 -25.42 20.46
N PHE A 187 -11.48 -26.51 19.90
CA PHE A 187 -12.01 -27.12 18.69
C PHE A 187 -13.00 -28.25 18.99
N VAL A 188 -13.93 -28.50 18.07
CA VAL A 188 -14.81 -29.68 18.13
C VAL A 188 -13.97 -30.93 17.85
N PRO A 189 -13.99 -31.96 18.72
CA PRO A 189 -13.19 -33.17 18.53
C PRO A 189 -13.46 -33.85 17.18
N ASN A 190 -12.40 -34.34 16.52
CA ASN A 190 -12.46 -35.06 15.25
C ASN A 190 -13.11 -34.30 14.07
N SER A 191 -13.20 -32.96 14.15
CA SER A 191 -13.77 -32.12 13.08
C SER A 191 -12.76 -31.74 11.97
N ASP A 192 -11.47 -31.90 12.24
CA ASP A 192 -10.37 -31.56 11.32
C ASP A 192 -10.37 -32.52 10.12
N ARG A 193 -10.51 -31.98 8.91
CA ARG A 193 -10.58 -32.78 7.68
C ARG A 193 -9.97 -32.08 6.48
N LEU A 194 -9.46 -32.89 5.55
CA LEU A 194 -9.11 -32.43 4.21
C LEU A 194 -10.36 -31.96 3.47
N LEU A 195 -10.30 -30.77 2.88
CA LEU A 195 -11.37 -30.19 2.08
C LEU A 195 -11.01 -30.15 0.59
N ILE A 196 -9.81 -29.67 0.27
CA ILE A 196 -9.31 -29.55 -1.11
C ILE A 196 -7.88 -30.13 -1.15
N PRO A 197 -7.62 -31.19 -1.94
CA PRO A 197 -6.29 -31.77 -2.04
C PRO A 197 -5.34 -30.89 -2.84
N LYS A 198 -4.03 -31.07 -2.63
CA LYS A 198 -2.96 -30.35 -3.33
C LYS A 198 -3.05 -30.41 -4.87
N SER A 199 -3.70 -31.44 -5.42
CA SER A 199 -3.89 -31.61 -6.87
C SER A 199 -4.81 -30.56 -7.50
N GLU A 200 -5.64 -29.85 -6.71
CA GLU A 200 -6.57 -28.83 -7.22
C GLU A 200 -5.95 -27.45 -7.40
N ALA A 201 -4.62 -27.38 -7.24
CA ALA A 201 -3.78 -26.22 -7.51
C ALA A 201 -4.06 -24.97 -6.66
N MET A 202 -4.80 -25.08 -5.55
CA MET A 202 -4.98 -24.00 -4.57
C MET A 202 -3.65 -23.60 -3.90
N GLY A 203 -3.60 -22.42 -3.27
CA GLY A 203 -2.44 -21.95 -2.49
C GLY A 203 -2.74 -21.59 -1.04
N GLU A 204 -2.42 -20.36 -0.62
CA GLU A 204 -2.43 -19.87 0.77
C GLU A 204 -3.26 -18.57 0.93
N GLY A 205 -3.40 -18.05 2.15
CA GLY A 205 -4.21 -16.86 2.44
C GLY A 205 -5.69 -17.05 2.11
N ASN A 206 -6.34 -18.02 2.75
CA ASN A 206 -7.72 -18.39 2.44
C ASN A 206 -8.72 -17.30 2.88
N HIS A 207 -9.79 -17.11 2.09
CA HIS A 207 -10.99 -16.34 2.48
C HIS A 207 -12.25 -17.14 2.17
N PHE A 208 -13.07 -17.43 3.17
CA PHE A 208 -14.21 -18.33 3.08
C PHE A 208 -15.54 -17.59 3.10
N TYR A 209 -16.40 -17.94 2.14
CA TYR A 209 -17.67 -17.26 1.90
C TYR A 209 -18.81 -18.25 1.68
N LYS A 210 -20.02 -17.79 1.99
CA LYS A 210 -21.27 -18.36 1.49
C LYS A 210 -22.00 -17.30 0.69
N ILE A 211 -22.15 -17.53 -0.61
CA ILE A 211 -22.74 -16.58 -1.56
C ILE A 211 -23.81 -17.32 -2.35
N ASN A 212 -25.05 -16.84 -2.28
CA ASN A 212 -26.20 -17.38 -3.03
C ASN A 212 -26.33 -18.93 -2.92
N GLY A 213 -26.18 -19.46 -1.70
CA GLY A 213 -26.32 -20.88 -1.41
C GLY A 213 -25.11 -21.75 -1.79
N LYS A 214 -24.02 -21.17 -2.31
CA LYS A 214 -22.77 -21.87 -2.59
C LYS A 214 -21.64 -21.37 -1.69
N TYR A 215 -20.64 -22.21 -1.51
CA TYR A 215 -19.44 -21.94 -0.72
C TYR A 215 -18.28 -21.60 -1.65
N TYR A 216 -17.54 -20.55 -1.31
CA TYR A 216 -16.41 -20.07 -2.10
C TYR A 216 -15.19 -19.90 -1.20
N ILE A 217 -14.01 -20.29 -1.70
CA ILE A 217 -12.73 -20.04 -1.04
C ILE A 217 -11.82 -19.32 -2.03
N THR A 218 -11.46 -18.07 -1.75
CA THR A 218 -10.40 -17.39 -2.52
C THR A 218 -9.06 -17.52 -1.83
N ASN A 219 -8.00 -17.69 -2.59
CA ASN A 219 -6.63 -17.79 -2.05
C ASN A 219 -5.56 -17.43 -3.10
N ALA A 220 -4.31 -17.31 -2.67
CA ALA A 220 -3.16 -16.91 -3.47
C ALA A 220 -2.24 -18.09 -3.78
N ASP A 221 -1.75 -18.20 -5.01
CA ASP A 221 -0.74 -19.21 -5.36
C ASP A 221 0.27 -18.64 -6.36
N GLY A 222 1.50 -18.34 -5.93
CA GLY A 222 2.58 -17.93 -6.83
C GLY A 222 2.27 -16.70 -7.70
N GLY A 223 1.64 -15.66 -7.13
CA GLY A 223 1.33 -14.42 -7.86
C GLY A 223 0.08 -14.49 -8.75
N ARG A 224 -0.90 -15.35 -8.40
CA ARG A 224 -2.26 -15.36 -8.97
C ARG A 224 -3.30 -15.54 -7.86
N LEU A 225 -4.52 -15.08 -8.11
CA LEU A 225 -5.68 -15.25 -7.24
C LEU A 225 -6.58 -16.37 -7.77
N GLN A 226 -6.86 -17.35 -6.92
CA GLN A 226 -7.70 -18.50 -7.21
C GLN A 226 -9.02 -18.45 -6.45
N CYS A 227 -10.00 -19.17 -6.97
CA CYS A 227 -11.27 -19.39 -6.30
C CYS A 227 -11.67 -20.85 -6.43
N ALA A 228 -12.02 -21.46 -5.30
CA ALA A 228 -12.73 -22.72 -5.23
C ALA A 228 -14.23 -22.47 -5.02
N ARG A 229 -15.09 -23.33 -5.54
CA ARG A 229 -16.56 -23.26 -5.37
C ARG A 229 -17.17 -24.64 -5.13
N SER A 230 -18.17 -24.72 -4.24
CA SER A 230 -19.01 -25.91 -4.08
C SER A 230 -20.44 -25.58 -3.65
N ALA A 231 -21.40 -26.44 -3.97
CA ALA A 231 -22.76 -26.36 -3.41
C ALA A 231 -22.86 -26.99 -2.00
N ASN A 232 -21.87 -27.79 -1.61
CA ASN A 232 -21.79 -28.42 -0.29
C ASN A 232 -20.56 -27.88 0.43
N ILE A 233 -20.71 -27.48 1.70
CA ILE A 233 -19.61 -26.95 2.51
C ILE A 233 -18.44 -27.94 2.59
N TYR A 234 -18.72 -29.25 2.52
CA TYR A 234 -17.73 -30.33 2.55
C TYR A 234 -17.18 -30.72 1.17
N GLY A 235 -17.56 -30.03 0.10
CA GLY A 235 -17.13 -30.32 -1.26
C GLY A 235 -17.94 -31.40 -1.98
N PRO A 236 -17.43 -31.91 -3.12
CA PRO A 236 -16.16 -31.51 -3.74
C PRO A 236 -16.16 -30.05 -4.21
N TYR A 237 -14.99 -29.43 -4.24
CA TYR A 237 -14.80 -28.09 -4.78
C TYR A 237 -14.19 -28.17 -6.18
N GLU A 238 -14.72 -27.37 -7.10
CA GLU A 238 -14.06 -27.04 -8.37
C GLU A 238 -13.23 -25.77 -8.18
N THR A 239 -12.15 -25.58 -8.96
CA THR A 239 -11.25 -24.41 -8.83
C THR A 239 -11.07 -23.68 -10.16
N THR A 240 -10.82 -22.37 -10.09
CA THR A 240 -10.44 -21.54 -11.24
C THR A 240 -9.56 -20.37 -10.82
N VAL A 241 -8.86 -19.77 -11.78
CA VAL A 241 -8.12 -18.51 -11.58
C VAL A 241 -9.06 -17.33 -11.82
N ILE A 242 -9.18 -16.43 -10.85
CA ILE A 242 -10.06 -15.25 -10.93
C ILE A 242 -9.30 -13.94 -11.13
N SER A 243 -7.98 -13.93 -10.91
CA SER A 243 -7.08 -12.84 -11.30
C SER A 243 -5.67 -13.37 -11.55
N ALA A 244 -5.01 -12.84 -12.58
CA ALA A 244 -3.61 -13.13 -12.87
C ALA A 244 -3.01 -12.01 -13.73
N LYS A 245 -1.68 -11.88 -13.68
CA LYS A 245 -0.87 -10.95 -14.49
C LYS A 245 -1.09 -9.46 -14.25
N GLU A 246 -2.05 -9.05 -13.43
CA GLU A 246 -2.27 -7.63 -13.16
C GLU A 246 -1.22 -7.10 -12.19
N THR A 247 -0.34 -6.23 -12.68
CA THR A 247 0.80 -5.70 -11.92
C THR A 247 0.76 -4.18 -11.77
N MET A 248 -0.24 -3.50 -12.33
CA MET A 248 -0.34 -2.04 -12.34
C MET A 248 0.95 -1.35 -12.87
N GLY A 249 1.74 -2.06 -13.69
CA GLY A 249 3.02 -1.61 -14.23
C GLY A 249 4.20 -1.74 -13.27
N THR A 250 4.00 -2.25 -12.06
CA THR A 250 5.05 -2.42 -11.05
C THR A 250 5.98 -3.55 -11.42
N SER A 251 7.28 -3.32 -11.24
CA SER A 251 8.32 -4.35 -11.32
C SER A 251 8.71 -4.84 -9.94
N LEU A 252 9.27 -6.05 -9.87
CA LEU A 252 9.97 -6.54 -8.67
C LEU A 252 11.01 -5.52 -8.18
N GLY A 253 11.05 -5.34 -6.86
CA GLY A 253 12.06 -4.54 -6.20
C GLY A 253 13.40 -5.27 -6.09
N TRP A 254 14.36 -4.63 -5.45
CA TRP A 254 15.55 -5.33 -4.95
C TRP A 254 15.16 -6.30 -3.84
N PHE A 255 15.87 -7.41 -3.73
CA PHE A 255 15.63 -8.44 -2.72
C PHE A 255 16.92 -8.84 -2.00
N THR A 256 16.87 -9.09 -0.69
CA THR A 256 18.02 -9.61 0.08
C THR A 256 18.03 -11.14 0.05
N ASN A 257 19.05 -11.75 -0.57
CA ASN A 257 19.04 -13.19 -0.87
C ASN A 257 19.16 -14.09 0.38
N ASN A 258 19.94 -13.66 1.37
CA ASN A 258 20.36 -14.49 2.51
C ASN A 258 19.50 -14.28 3.77
N MET A 259 18.27 -13.78 3.62
CA MET A 259 17.40 -13.40 4.74
C MET A 259 16.01 -14.04 4.62
N GLY A 260 15.86 -15.21 5.26
CA GLY A 260 14.60 -15.93 5.39
C GLY A 260 13.97 -15.77 6.77
N GLN A 261 12.77 -16.33 6.97
CA GLN A 261 12.05 -16.23 8.25
C GLN A 261 12.86 -16.85 9.42
N GLU A 262 13.48 -18.01 9.18
CA GLU A 262 14.23 -18.77 10.19
C GLU A 262 15.74 -18.44 10.21
N THR A 263 16.22 -17.54 9.35
CA THR A 263 17.63 -17.12 9.42
C THR A 263 17.86 -16.27 10.67
N PRO A 264 18.99 -16.42 11.39
CA PRO A 264 19.36 -15.52 12.48
C PRO A 264 19.39 -14.05 12.01
N LEU A 265 19.16 -13.12 12.93
CA LEU A 265 19.37 -11.71 12.61
C LEU A 265 20.85 -11.47 12.29
N PRO A 266 21.16 -10.73 11.21
CA PRO A 266 22.53 -10.43 10.87
C PRO A 266 23.12 -9.45 11.88
N SER A 267 24.39 -9.63 12.21
CA SER A 267 25.16 -8.65 12.95
C SER A 267 25.41 -7.39 12.11
N ALA A 268 25.84 -6.30 12.76
CA ALA A 268 26.24 -5.07 12.07
C ALA A 268 27.42 -5.27 11.09
N SER A 269 28.21 -6.34 11.26
CA SER A 269 29.39 -6.65 10.42
C SER A 269 29.13 -7.75 9.38
N ASP A 270 27.96 -8.40 9.39
CA ASP A 270 27.69 -9.49 8.47
C ASP A 270 27.49 -8.97 7.04
N SER A 271 28.13 -9.63 6.07
CA SER A 271 27.97 -9.28 4.67
C SER A 271 26.67 -9.85 4.10
N LEU A 272 25.84 -8.98 3.55
CA LEU A 272 24.57 -9.32 2.93
C LEU A 272 24.67 -9.19 1.42
N THR A 273 23.91 -10.00 0.68
CA THR A 273 23.83 -9.91 -0.78
C THR A 273 22.43 -9.56 -1.22
N MET A 274 22.34 -8.79 -2.29
CA MET A 274 21.07 -8.39 -2.89
C MET A 274 21.02 -8.78 -4.36
N THR A 275 19.81 -8.92 -4.88
CA THR A 275 19.57 -9.14 -6.31
C THR A 275 18.42 -8.28 -6.79
N LYS A 276 18.54 -7.80 -8.03
CA LYS A 276 17.44 -7.21 -8.78
C LYS A 276 17.17 -8.12 -9.96
N LEU A 277 15.97 -8.70 -10.00
CA LEU A 277 15.54 -9.49 -11.14
C LEU A 277 15.17 -8.60 -12.33
N ASN A 278 15.06 -9.21 -13.52
CA ASN A 278 14.59 -8.51 -14.71
C ASN A 278 13.23 -7.85 -14.42
N GLY A 279 13.09 -6.57 -14.77
CA GLY A 279 11.90 -5.78 -14.51
C GLY A 279 10.62 -6.25 -15.21
N GLN A 280 10.71 -7.23 -16.11
CA GLN A 280 9.57 -7.88 -16.79
C GLN A 280 9.07 -9.16 -16.09
N VAL A 281 9.77 -9.65 -15.07
CA VAL A 281 9.36 -10.86 -14.34
C VAL A 281 8.19 -10.53 -13.43
N PHE A 282 7.15 -11.36 -13.47
CA PHE A 282 5.99 -11.26 -12.58
C PHE A 282 6.37 -11.57 -11.12
N GLY A 283 6.90 -12.76 -10.85
CA GLY A 283 7.06 -13.24 -9.46
C GLY A 283 5.74 -13.12 -8.69
N SER A 284 5.80 -12.61 -7.46
CA SER A 284 4.63 -12.30 -6.63
C SER A 284 4.13 -10.85 -6.77
N VAL A 285 4.59 -10.11 -7.80
CA VAL A 285 4.05 -8.76 -8.07
C VAL A 285 2.58 -8.78 -8.49
N PRO A 286 2.10 -9.72 -9.33
CA PRO A 286 0.71 -9.63 -9.73
C PRO A 286 -0.23 -9.73 -8.54
N MET A 287 -1.38 -9.09 -8.66
CA MET A 287 -2.41 -9.08 -7.62
C MET A 287 -2.72 -10.50 -7.14
N HIS A 288 -2.59 -10.70 -5.84
CA HIS A 288 -2.80 -11.98 -5.18
C HIS A 288 -3.29 -11.76 -3.76
N GLN A 289 -3.81 -12.84 -3.17
CA GLN A 289 -4.44 -12.88 -1.85
C GLN A 289 -5.62 -11.91 -1.73
N GLY A 290 -6.33 -11.97 -0.60
CA GLY A 290 -7.56 -11.23 -0.39
C GLY A 290 -8.78 -11.98 -0.95
N GLY A 291 -9.88 -11.25 -1.06
CA GLY A 291 -11.14 -11.83 -1.46
C GLY A 291 -12.14 -10.76 -1.87
N ILE A 292 -13.42 -11.00 -1.62
CA ILE A 292 -14.51 -10.17 -2.16
C ILE A 292 -15.47 -9.69 -1.07
N VAL A 293 -16.11 -8.56 -1.36
CA VAL A 293 -17.15 -7.95 -0.54
C VAL A 293 -18.25 -7.40 -1.45
N ASP A 294 -19.49 -7.51 -1.00
CA ASP A 294 -20.64 -6.91 -1.69
C ASP A 294 -20.89 -5.48 -1.21
N THR A 295 -21.55 -4.69 -2.05
CA THR A 295 -22.02 -3.34 -1.73
C THR A 295 -23.54 -3.35 -1.46
N PRO A 296 -24.09 -2.36 -0.73
CA PRO A 296 -25.53 -2.30 -0.44
C PRO A 296 -26.45 -2.29 -1.66
N ASP A 297 -25.94 -1.87 -2.83
CA ASP A 297 -26.65 -1.88 -4.11
C ASP A 297 -26.55 -3.23 -4.87
N GLY A 298 -25.91 -4.24 -4.27
CA GLY A 298 -25.75 -5.57 -4.85
C GLY A 298 -24.53 -5.75 -5.76
N GLY A 299 -23.71 -4.71 -5.93
CA GLY A 299 -22.40 -4.80 -6.59
C GLY A 299 -21.39 -5.63 -5.79
N TRP A 300 -20.27 -5.97 -6.43
CA TRP A 300 -19.18 -6.73 -5.81
C TRP A 300 -17.83 -6.09 -6.10
N TRP A 301 -16.96 -6.14 -5.10
CA TRP A 301 -15.62 -5.60 -5.14
C TRP A 301 -14.63 -6.60 -4.57
N GLY A 302 -13.46 -6.67 -5.19
CA GLY A 302 -12.33 -7.47 -4.78
C GLY A 302 -11.32 -6.61 -4.04
N PHE A 303 -10.78 -7.12 -2.94
CA PHE A 303 -9.62 -6.55 -2.27
C PHE A 303 -8.48 -7.56 -2.36
N SER A 304 -7.25 -7.09 -2.59
CA SER A 304 -6.06 -7.94 -2.69
C SER A 304 -4.82 -7.21 -2.23
N MET A 305 -3.67 -7.85 -2.34
CA MET A 305 -2.38 -7.19 -2.20
C MET A 305 -1.45 -7.43 -3.39
N MET A 306 -0.35 -6.70 -3.44
CA MET A 306 0.77 -6.94 -4.35
C MET A 306 2.09 -6.76 -3.60
N ASP A 307 3.12 -7.53 -3.99
CA ASP A 307 4.49 -7.24 -3.58
C ASP A 307 4.97 -5.96 -4.26
N PHE A 308 5.09 -4.90 -3.46
CA PHE A 308 5.25 -3.53 -3.94
C PHE A 308 6.62 -2.97 -3.57
N ARG A 309 7.67 -3.73 -3.93
CA ARG A 309 9.07 -3.30 -3.82
C ARG A 309 9.45 -3.00 -2.36
N SER A 310 10.35 -2.03 -2.12
CA SER A 310 10.83 -1.68 -0.78
C SER A 310 9.80 -1.08 0.18
N VAL A 311 8.63 -0.63 -0.30
CA VAL A 311 7.53 -0.17 0.59
C VAL A 311 6.82 -1.35 1.27
N GLY A 312 6.99 -2.57 0.75
CA GLY A 312 6.36 -3.78 1.26
C GLY A 312 5.16 -4.21 0.44
N ARG A 313 4.16 -4.82 1.09
CA ARG A 313 2.94 -5.29 0.41
C ARG A 313 1.80 -4.31 0.64
N THR A 314 1.21 -3.81 -0.45
CA THR A 314 0.17 -2.77 -0.43
C THR A 314 -1.18 -3.35 -0.85
N THR A 315 -2.27 -2.78 -0.33
CA THR A 315 -3.64 -3.24 -0.62
C THR A 315 -4.23 -2.57 -1.86
N PHE A 316 -4.95 -3.34 -2.67
CA PHE A 316 -5.60 -2.92 -3.91
C PHE A 316 -7.10 -3.20 -3.86
N LEU A 317 -7.86 -2.40 -4.61
CA LEU A 317 -9.31 -2.53 -4.78
C LEU A 317 -9.64 -2.72 -6.26
N SER A 318 -10.53 -3.66 -6.56
CA SER A 318 -10.95 -4.00 -7.92
C SER A 318 -12.45 -4.16 -8.04
N PRO A 319 -13.07 -3.73 -9.16
CA PRO A 319 -14.42 -4.17 -9.49
C PRO A 319 -14.43 -5.69 -9.69
N VAL A 320 -15.56 -6.36 -9.40
CA VAL A 320 -15.74 -7.79 -9.66
C VAL A 320 -16.79 -7.99 -10.74
N THR A 321 -16.42 -8.76 -11.76
CA THR A 321 -17.34 -9.24 -12.80
C THR A 321 -17.69 -10.69 -12.54
N TRP A 322 -18.97 -10.96 -12.29
CA TRP A 322 -19.47 -12.32 -12.22
C TRP A 322 -19.71 -12.90 -13.62
N ALA A 323 -19.03 -13.99 -13.95
CA ALA A 323 -19.23 -14.75 -15.18
C ALA A 323 -19.19 -16.25 -14.87
N ASP A 324 -20.14 -17.01 -15.40
CA ASP A 324 -20.26 -18.46 -15.17
C ASP A 324 -20.29 -18.86 -13.67
N GLY A 325 -20.81 -17.95 -12.84
CA GLY A 325 -20.88 -18.07 -11.38
C GLY A 325 -19.53 -17.92 -10.65
N TRP A 326 -18.53 -17.33 -11.29
CA TRP A 326 -17.20 -17.04 -10.75
C TRP A 326 -16.95 -15.52 -10.61
N PRO A 327 -16.30 -15.05 -9.53
CA PRO A 327 -16.06 -13.64 -9.28
C PRO A 327 -14.71 -13.17 -9.83
N TYR A 328 -14.63 -12.84 -11.12
CA TYR A 328 -13.39 -12.36 -11.73
C TYR A 328 -13.07 -10.93 -11.28
N PHE A 329 -11.83 -10.67 -10.89
CA PHE A 329 -11.39 -9.29 -10.61
C PHE A 329 -11.19 -8.57 -11.93
N GLY A 330 -11.80 -7.40 -12.08
CA GLY A 330 -11.81 -6.65 -13.33
C GLY A 330 -13.21 -6.30 -13.80
N ILE A 331 -13.27 -5.54 -14.88
CA ILE A 331 -14.51 -5.02 -15.48
C ILE A 331 -15.07 -5.96 -16.56
N PRO A 332 -16.36 -5.86 -16.93
CA PRO A 332 -16.92 -6.63 -18.03
C PRO A 332 -16.11 -6.46 -19.31
N GLY A 333 -15.80 -7.57 -20.00
CA GLY A 333 -14.88 -7.56 -21.16
C GLY A 333 -13.40 -7.65 -20.78
N ASN A 334 -13.04 -7.44 -19.50
CA ASN A 334 -11.68 -7.59 -18.96
C ASN A 334 -11.60 -8.40 -17.66
N PRO A 335 -12.14 -9.64 -17.64
CA PRO A 335 -12.04 -10.51 -16.47
C PRO A 335 -10.57 -10.88 -16.18
N GLY A 336 -10.20 -10.86 -14.90
CA GLY A 336 -8.83 -10.98 -14.40
C GLY A 336 -8.00 -9.70 -14.50
N ARG A 337 -8.51 -8.71 -15.26
CA ARG A 337 -7.99 -7.38 -15.64
C ARG A 337 -8.45 -6.20 -14.80
N SER A 338 -7.77 -5.85 -13.70
CA SER A 338 -8.20 -4.70 -12.88
C SER A 338 -7.66 -3.37 -13.40
N PRO A 339 -8.50 -2.33 -13.57
CA PRO A 339 -8.00 -0.98 -13.82
C PRO A 339 -7.27 -0.43 -12.58
N LYS A 340 -6.26 0.41 -12.81
CA LYS A 340 -5.57 1.12 -11.73
C LYS A 340 -6.41 2.27 -11.20
N THR A 341 -7.10 2.98 -12.09
CA THR A 341 -8.04 4.07 -11.77
C THR A 341 -9.45 3.67 -12.20
N TRP A 342 -10.42 3.77 -11.29
CA TRP A 342 -11.82 3.42 -11.57
C TRP A 342 -12.81 4.25 -10.77
N PHE A 343 -14.08 4.17 -11.12
CA PHE A 343 -15.16 4.82 -10.37
C PHE A 343 -15.22 4.30 -8.94
N LYS A 344 -15.53 5.18 -7.99
CA LYS A 344 -15.80 4.76 -6.60
C LYS A 344 -17.13 4.00 -6.54
N PRO A 345 -17.27 2.99 -5.66
CA PRO A 345 -18.56 2.34 -5.41
C PRO A 345 -19.59 3.30 -4.81
N ASN A 346 -19.13 4.27 -4.02
CA ASN A 346 -19.96 5.30 -3.39
C ASN A 346 -19.17 6.61 -3.33
N ASN A 347 -19.81 7.76 -3.51
CA ASN A 347 -19.16 9.06 -3.57
C ASN A 347 -19.59 10.03 -2.45
N THR A 348 -19.86 9.49 -1.25
CA THR A 348 -20.42 10.27 -0.13
C THR A 348 -19.39 10.87 0.82
N SER A 349 -18.12 10.45 0.77
CA SER A 349 -17.08 10.94 1.69
C SER A 349 -16.03 11.81 1.02
N THR A 350 -15.48 12.74 1.81
CA THR A 350 -14.35 13.57 1.42
C THR A 350 -13.04 12.77 1.45
N PRO A 351 -12.14 12.98 0.48
CA PRO A 351 -10.80 12.37 0.48
C PRO A 351 -10.06 12.56 1.81
N HIS A 352 -9.56 11.47 2.39
CA HIS A 352 -8.69 11.53 3.57
C HIS A 352 -7.81 10.29 3.72
N ALA A 353 -6.64 10.48 4.34
CA ALA A 353 -5.74 9.40 4.70
C ALA A 353 -6.10 8.79 6.08
N PRO A 354 -5.84 7.49 6.31
CA PRO A 354 -6.15 6.82 7.58
C PRO A 354 -5.26 7.23 8.76
N TYR A 355 -4.06 7.75 8.49
CA TYR A 355 -3.01 7.97 9.49
C TYR A 355 -2.59 9.43 9.60
N LEU A 356 -2.39 9.89 10.83
CA LEU A 356 -1.75 11.16 11.15
C LEU A 356 -0.24 10.93 11.27
N ARG A 357 0.49 11.24 10.20
CA ARG A 357 1.91 10.88 10.06
C ARG A 357 2.85 11.74 10.89
N SER A 358 2.71 13.06 10.81
CA SER A 358 3.52 13.98 11.62
C SER A 358 3.05 13.99 13.07
N ASP A 359 3.99 14.14 14.01
CA ASP A 359 3.72 14.14 15.45
C ASP A 359 4.64 15.15 16.16
N ASP A 360 4.04 16.13 16.81
CA ASP A 360 4.75 17.12 17.63
C ASP A 360 4.84 16.71 19.11
N PHE A 361 4.29 15.55 19.46
CA PHE A 361 4.27 14.93 20.78
C PHE A 361 3.61 15.75 21.89
N LYS A 362 2.91 16.85 21.57
CA LYS A 362 2.27 17.70 22.59
C LYS A 362 0.94 17.17 23.09
N SER A 363 0.29 16.28 22.33
CA SER A 363 -1.02 15.74 22.71
C SER A 363 -0.99 14.84 23.96
N GLY A 364 0.21 14.41 24.39
CA GLY A 364 0.39 13.43 25.45
C GLY A 364 0.07 12.00 25.02
N ARG A 365 -0.19 11.76 23.73
CA ARG A 365 -0.36 10.43 23.12
C ARG A 365 0.42 10.38 21.80
N LEU A 366 0.93 9.21 21.45
CA LEU A 366 1.49 8.99 20.12
C LEU A 366 0.37 9.10 19.08
N SER A 367 0.68 9.66 17.91
CA SER A 367 -0.22 9.62 16.76
C SER A 367 -0.56 8.17 16.37
N ASN A 368 -1.66 8.01 15.64
CA ASN A 368 -2.18 6.69 15.26
C ASN A 368 -1.35 5.98 14.17
N ALA A 369 -0.28 6.60 13.66
CA ALA A 369 0.62 6.01 12.68
C ALA A 369 1.75 5.17 13.31
N TRP A 370 2.01 5.37 14.61
CA TRP A 370 3.14 4.78 15.30
C TRP A 370 2.93 3.33 15.70
N GLN A 371 3.97 2.51 15.50
CA GLN A 371 4.08 1.17 16.07
C GLN A 371 5.51 0.94 16.57
N TRP A 372 5.65 0.35 17.74
CA TRP A 372 6.89 -0.18 18.27
C TRP A 372 7.32 -1.40 17.47
N ASN A 373 8.64 -1.50 17.22
CA ASN A 373 9.27 -2.75 16.87
C ASN A 373 9.32 -3.63 18.12
N HIS A 374 8.53 -4.71 18.14
CA HIS A 374 8.34 -5.57 19.31
C HIS A 374 7.61 -4.84 20.47
N ASN A 375 7.38 -5.56 21.57
CA ASN A 375 6.77 -5.00 22.77
C ASN A 375 7.66 -3.90 23.38
N PRO A 376 7.13 -2.69 23.67
CA PRO A 376 7.91 -1.66 24.35
C PRO A 376 8.11 -2.00 25.84
N VAL A 377 9.19 -1.50 26.44
CA VAL A 377 9.36 -1.40 27.89
C VAL A 377 8.72 -0.09 28.35
N TYR A 378 7.48 -0.15 28.86
CA TYR A 378 6.66 1.04 29.16
C TYR A 378 7.26 1.99 30.19
N THR A 379 8.13 1.51 31.07
CA THR A 379 8.84 2.35 32.04
C THR A 379 10.00 3.14 31.43
N HIS A 380 10.39 2.83 30.19
CA HIS A 380 11.59 3.35 29.51
C HIS A 380 11.26 4.21 28.29
N TRP A 381 10.05 4.75 28.24
CA TRP A 381 9.72 5.86 27.35
C TRP A 381 8.62 6.73 27.97
N LYS A 382 8.55 8.00 27.57
CA LYS A 382 7.41 8.87 27.90
C LYS A 382 7.30 10.04 26.94
N LEU A 383 6.13 10.67 26.91
CA LEU A 383 5.92 11.96 26.28
C LEU A 383 5.98 13.05 27.34
N LYS A 384 6.87 14.04 27.15
CA LYS A 384 7.04 15.15 28.10
C LYS A 384 7.39 16.43 27.34
N HIS A 385 6.64 17.50 27.59
CA HIS A 385 6.89 18.84 27.02
C HIS A 385 7.01 18.89 25.48
N GLY A 386 6.24 18.09 24.74
CA GLY A 386 6.33 18.03 23.27
C GLY A 386 7.53 17.22 22.77
N GLU A 387 8.07 16.34 23.61
CA GLU A 387 9.16 15.43 23.26
C GLU A 387 8.77 13.98 23.56
N LEU A 388 9.17 13.07 22.68
CA LEU A 388 9.30 11.66 22.95
C LEU A 388 10.67 11.41 23.60
N GLN A 389 10.68 10.95 24.85
CA GLN A 389 11.88 10.56 25.57
C GLN A 389 12.04 9.04 25.51
N LEU A 390 13.14 8.55 24.94
CA LEU A 390 13.51 7.13 24.90
C LEU A 390 14.70 6.90 25.81
N TYR A 391 14.50 6.12 26.89
CA TYR A 391 15.57 5.75 27.82
C TYR A 391 16.38 4.59 27.23
N THR A 392 17.70 4.70 27.28
CA THR A 392 18.58 3.76 26.59
C THR A 392 18.70 2.46 27.39
N LEU A 393 18.42 1.36 26.71
CA LEU A 393 18.58 0.01 27.23
C LEU A 393 19.79 -0.66 26.54
N PRO A 394 20.41 -1.68 27.17
CA PRO A 394 21.42 -2.50 26.51
C PRO A 394 20.91 -3.09 25.19
N ALA A 395 21.69 -2.91 24.12
CA ALA A 395 21.51 -3.65 22.88
C ALA A 395 22.84 -3.79 22.13
N LYS A 396 23.05 -4.94 21.50
CA LYS A 396 24.26 -5.20 20.70
C LYS A 396 24.31 -4.41 19.40
N ASP A 397 23.15 -4.12 18.82
CA ASP A 397 22.99 -3.34 17.59
C ASP A 397 21.55 -2.82 17.44
N PHE A 398 21.29 -2.13 16.34
CA PHE A 398 20.02 -1.46 16.03
C PHE A 398 18.82 -2.40 15.95
N LEU A 399 18.97 -3.63 15.43
CA LEU A 399 17.86 -4.59 15.35
C LEU A 399 17.53 -5.22 16.71
N TRP A 400 18.38 -5.04 17.72
CA TRP A 400 18.13 -5.48 19.10
C TRP A 400 17.73 -4.34 20.04
N ALA A 401 17.66 -3.11 19.53
CA ALA A 401 17.27 -1.94 20.31
C ALA A 401 15.77 -2.00 20.65
N ARG A 402 15.48 -2.30 21.92
CA ARG A 402 14.14 -2.18 22.51
C ARG A 402 13.69 -0.71 22.50
N ASN A 403 12.38 -0.49 22.51
CA ASN A 403 11.77 0.84 22.37
C ASN A 403 12.14 1.56 21.07
N THR A 404 12.41 0.82 20.00
CA THR A 404 12.49 1.41 18.65
C THR A 404 11.07 1.70 18.15
N LEU A 405 10.75 2.99 17.98
CA LEU A 405 9.43 3.47 17.54
C LEU A 405 9.44 3.68 16.03
N THR A 406 8.45 3.12 15.31
CA THR A 406 8.48 3.09 13.84
C THR A 406 7.21 3.63 13.18
N GLN A 407 7.37 4.22 12.00
CA GLN A 407 6.31 4.38 11.01
C GLN A 407 6.71 3.65 9.72
N ARG A 408 5.71 3.14 8.99
CA ARG A 408 5.90 2.57 7.66
C ARG A 408 6.50 3.63 6.72
N GLY A 409 7.35 3.20 5.78
CA GLY A 409 7.67 4.01 4.61
C GLY A 409 6.39 4.27 3.81
N VAL A 410 6.24 5.49 3.30
CA VAL A 410 5.10 5.88 2.45
C VAL A 410 5.61 6.20 1.06
N GLY A 411 5.12 5.47 0.08
CA GLY A 411 5.47 5.69 -1.31
C GLY A 411 4.55 6.73 -1.98
N PRO A 412 4.87 7.12 -3.22
CA PRO A 412 6.05 6.74 -4.00
C PRO A 412 7.37 7.23 -3.38
N GLN A 413 7.31 8.36 -2.68
CA GLN A 413 8.41 9.00 -1.99
C GLN A 413 7.93 9.59 -0.67
N SER A 414 8.76 9.53 0.37
CA SER A 414 8.53 10.25 1.62
C SER A 414 9.82 10.66 2.32
N GLU A 415 9.72 11.71 3.14
CA GLU A 415 10.83 12.31 3.89
C GLU A 415 10.45 12.45 5.36
N ALA A 416 11.10 11.68 6.24
CA ALA A 416 10.97 11.79 7.68
C ALA A 416 12.05 12.75 8.22
N THR A 417 11.64 13.75 9.00
CA THR A 417 12.54 14.68 9.69
C THR A 417 12.21 14.72 11.18
N VAL A 418 13.22 14.76 12.05
CA VAL A 418 13.04 14.87 13.50
C VAL A 418 14.17 15.71 14.11
N THR A 419 13.88 16.44 15.19
CA THR A 419 14.93 17.06 16.02
C THR A 419 15.24 16.17 17.21
N LEU A 420 16.50 15.76 17.35
CA LEU A 420 17.04 15.04 18.49
C LEU A 420 17.80 16.00 19.41
N ASP A 421 17.48 15.98 20.69
CA ASP A 421 18.30 16.50 21.78
C ASP A 421 18.97 15.32 22.52
N ALA A 422 20.28 15.21 22.34
CA ALA A 422 21.11 14.17 22.92
C ALA A 422 21.78 14.58 24.24
N SER A 423 21.37 15.70 24.86
CA SER A 423 22.06 16.27 26.03
C SER A 423 22.05 15.37 27.27
N GLN A 424 21.12 14.43 27.30
CA GLN A 424 20.89 13.49 28.39
C GLN A 424 21.39 12.09 28.04
N LEU A 425 22.13 11.93 26.94
CA LEU A 425 22.83 10.67 26.65
C LEU A 425 24.04 10.50 27.58
N GLU A 426 24.27 9.25 27.98
CA GLU A 426 25.40 8.80 28.76
C GLU A 426 26.41 8.02 27.91
N ASP A 427 27.58 7.74 28.49
CA ASP A 427 28.64 7.00 27.81
C ASP A 427 28.15 5.64 27.29
N GLY A 428 28.36 5.40 26.00
CA GLY A 428 27.90 4.20 25.29
C GLY A 428 26.55 4.35 24.60
N ASP A 429 25.83 5.44 24.79
CA ASP A 429 24.53 5.64 24.17
C ASP A 429 24.63 6.01 22.68
N ILE A 430 23.69 5.47 21.90
CA ILE A 430 23.46 5.77 20.48
C ILE A 430 21.96 6.08 20.31
N ALA A 431 21.62 7.23 19.73
CA ALA A 431 20.23 7.57 19.43
C ALA A 431 20.08 8.32 18.11
N GLY A 432 19.04 8.01 17.33
CA GLY A 432 18.91 8.60 16.00
C GLY A 432 17.65 8.23 15.23
N LEU A 433 17.75 8.46 13.91
CA LEU A 433 16.74 8.14 12.92
C LEU A 433 17.30 7.08 11.97
N GLY A 434 16.56 5.98 11.81
CA GLY A 434 16.95 4.84 11.00
C GLY A 434 15.94 4.46 9.93
N LEU A 435 16.44 3.72 8.95
CA LEU A 435 15.70 2.95 7.96
C LEU A 435 15.75 1.49 8.42
N MET A 436 14.74 1.07 9.17
CA MET A 436 14.62 -0.30 9.68
C MET A 436 14.20 -1.22 8.54
N ASN A 437 15.16 -2.05 8.12
CA ASN A 437 15.04 -3.11 7.13
C ASN A 437 16.27 -4.04 7.29
N ILE A 438 16.43 -5.05 6.44
CA ILE A 438 17.65 -5.87 6.40
C ILE A 438 18.20 -5.89 4.97
N PRO A 439 19.31 -5.19 4.70
CA PRO A 439 20.12 -4.39 5.62
C PRO A 439 19.43 -3.11 6.10
N TYR A 440 19.86 -2.61 7.26
CA TYR A 440 19.45 -1.31 7.77
C TYR A 440 20.51 -0.22 7.52
N ALA A 441 20.09 1.02 7.62
CA ALA A 441 20.97 2.19 7.68
C ALA A 441 20.40 3.23 8.65
N TRP A 442 21.26 4.07 9.23
CA TRP A 442 20.82 5.13 10.15
C TRP A 442 21.81 6.29 10.24
N VAL A 443 21.29 7.41 10.73
CA VAL A 443 22.07 8.57 11.17
C VAL A 443 21.72 8.87 12.62
N ALA A 444 22.73 8.93 13.49
CA ALA A 444 22.53 8.99 14.94
C ALA A 444 23.61 9.80 15.65
N VAL A 445 23.34 10.21 16.88
CA VAL A 445 24.32 10.80 17.80
C VAL A 445 24.79 9.71 18.76
N LEU A 446 26.11 9.61 18.90
CA LEU A 446 26.78 8.74 19.86
C LEU A 446 27.39 9.58 20.98
N ARG A 447 27.35 9.04 22.18
CA ARG A 447 27.99 9.62 23.36
C ARG A 447 29.17 8.76 23.81
N GLN A 448 30.36 9.33 23.76
CA GLN A 448 31.61 8.69 24.21
C GLN A 448 32.31 9.61 25.20
N GLY A 449 32.27 9.26 26.48
CA GLY A 449 32.63 10.13 27.59
C GLY A 449 31.88 11.47 27.53
N LYS A 450 32.60 12.56 27.28
CA LYS A 450 32.03 13.92 27.14
C LYS A 450 31.81 14.36 25.69
N GLN A 451 32.17 13.54 24.71
CA GLN A 451 32.09 13.89 23.29
C GLN A 451 30.77 13.41 22.68
N TYR A 452 30.21 14.23 21.79
CA TYR A 452 29.09 13.86 20.93
C TYR A 452 29.62 13.68 19.50
N THR A 453 29.25 12.57 18.88
CA THR A 453 29.64 12.27 17.49
C THR A 453 28.40 11.95 16.69
N LEU A 454 28.15 12.67 15.61
CA LEU A 454 27.18 12.25 14.60
C LEU A 454 27.80 11.09 13.82
N ARG A 455 27.06 10.00 13.65
CA ARG A 455 27.46 8.86 12.84
C ARG A 455 26.40 8.53 11.81
N PHE A 456 26.85 8.35 10.57
CA PHE A 456 26.12 7.61 9.54
C PHE A 456 26.61 6.16 9.54
N PHE A 457 25.69 5.23 9.35
CA PHE A 457 25.97 3.80 9.24
C PHE A 457 25.11 3.17 8.12
N ASP A 458 25.75 2.44 7.21
CA ASP A 458 25.12 1.60 6.18
C ASP A 458 25.63 0.16 6.35
N GLN A 459 24.73 -0.76 6.73
CA GLN A 459 25.07 -2.17 6.96
C GLN A 459 25.50 -2.88 5.68
N TYR A 460 24.88 -2.57 4.54
CA TYR A 460 25.16 -3.25 3.28
C TYR A 460 26.55 -2.93 2.75
N LYS A 461 26.91 -1.64 2.78
CA LYS A 461 28.21 -1.17 2.28
C LYS A 461 29.32 -1.25 3.33
N HIS A 462 28.98 -1.62 4.57
CA HIS A 462 29.87 -1.50 5.72
C HIS A 462 30.49 -0.10 5.86
N GLN A 463 29.72 0.94 5.53
CA GLN A 463 30.19 2.33 5.54
C GLN A 463 29.84 2.97 6.88
N THR A 464 30.83 3.61 7.49
CA THR A 464 30.66 4.44 8.70
C THR A 464 31.33 5.79 8.47
N ILE A 465 30.60 6.88 8.73
CA ILE A 465 31.13 8.25 8.69
C ILE A 465 30.86 8.90 10.03
N ASN A 466 31.89 9.47 10.66
CA ASN A 466 31.81 10.14 11.96
C ASN A 466 32.11 11.63 11.81
N ILE A 467 31.26 12.48 12.40
CA ILE A 467 31.44 13.93 12.45
C ILE A 467 31.33 14.38 13.91
N PRO A 468 32.37 15.00 14.50
CA PRO A 468 32.29 15.57 15.83
C PRO A 468 31.20 16.65 15.92
N LEU A 469 30.37 16.60 16.96
CA LEU A 469 29.33 17.58 17.22
C LEU A 469 29.73 18.53 18.35
N LYS A 470 29.54 19.83 18.11
CA LYS A 470 29.71 20.89 19.14
C LYS A 470 28.48 21.07 20.02
N SER A 471 27.33 20.58 19.58
CA SER A 471 26.04 20.69 20.25
C SER A 471 25.39 19.30 20.33
N PRO A 472 24.72 18.95 21.43
CA PRO A 472 23.95 17.71 21.53
C PRO A 472 22.65 17.74 20.70
N ARG A 473 22.24 18.91 20.20
CA ARG A 473 21.00 19.07 19.45
C ARG A 473 21.25 19.04 17.95
N VAL A 474 20.56 18.16 17.23
CA VAL A 474 20.69 17.98 15.78
C VAL A 474 19.33 17.65 15.16
N SER A 475 19.08 18.11 13.95
CA SER A 475 17.95 17.62 13.14
C SER A 475 18.43 16.52 12.22
N LEU A 476 17.69 15.41 12.18
CA LEU A 476 18.00 14.22 11.39
C LEU A 476 16.91 14.01 10.35
N ARG A 477 17.29 13.53 9.17
CA ARG A 477 16.36 13.30 8.08
C ARG A 477 16.68 12.04 7.28
N ALA A 478 15.64 11.31 6.93
CA ALA A 478 15.68 10.17 6.04
C ALA A 478 14.69 10.39 4.88
N PHE A 479 15.19 10.44 3.66
CA PHE A 479 14.40 10.44 2.43
C PHE A 479 14.37 9.04 1.84
N GLY A 480 13.19 8.57 1.42
CA GLY A 480 13.00 7.31 0.69
C GLY A 480 12.29 7.53 -0.64
N ASP A 481 12.82 6.93 -1.69
CA ASP A 481 12.17 6.73 -2.98
C ASP A 481 11.92 5.24 -3.19
N PHE A 482 10.68 4.83 -2.93
CA PHE A 482 10.29 3.43 -2.87
C PHE A 482 10.00 2.84 -4.26
N ASP A 483 9.72 3.69 -5.26
CA ASP A 483 9.65 3.25 -6.66
C ASP A 483 11.04 2.87 -7.17
N HIS A 484 12.08 3.57 -6.72
CA HIS A 484 13.46 3.32 -7.16
C HIS A 484 14.28 2.49 -6.17
N ASP A 485 13.69 2.09 -5.04
CA ASP A 485 14.31 1.30 -3.97
C ASP A 485 15.59 1.97 -3.43
N ILE A 486 15.56 3.27 -3.22
CA ILE A 486 16.71 4.04 -2.71
C ILE A 486 16.31 4.95 -1.56
N ALA A 487 17.29 5.28 -0.73
CA ALA A 487 17.17 6.28 0.31
C ALA A 487 18.40 7.18 0.38
N GLN A 488 18.28 8.29 1.10
CA GLN A 488 19.37 9.18 1.49
C GLN A 488 19.17 9.65 2.92
N LEU A 489 20.26 9.65 3.70
CA LEU A 489 20.28 10.22 5.03
C LEU A 489 20.96 11.59 5.00
N SER A 490 20.47 12.48 5.85
CA SER A 490 20.98 13.84 5.99
C SER A 490 20.78 14.36 7.41
N PHE A 491 21.49 15.43 7.76
CA PHE A 491 21.40 16.05 9.07
C PHE A 491 21.53 17.57 8.97
N SER A 492 21.17 18.27 10.05
CA SER A 492 21.43 19.70 10.22
C SER A 492 21.80 20.00 11.67
N THR A 493 22.93 20.69 11.86
CA THR A 493 23.33 21.26 13.16
C THR A 493 22.76 22.66 13.38
N GLY A 494 22.03 23.19 12.38
CA GLY A 494 21.25 24.43 12.45
C GLY A 494 19.78 24.18 12.10
N ALA A 495 19.01 25.24 11.82
CA ALA A 495 17.56 25.12 11.59
C ALA A 495 17.14 25.07 10.10
N THR A 496 18.00 25.42 9.14
CA THR A 496 17.53 25.75 7.78
C THR A 496 18.14 24.92 6.64
N ARG A 497 19.32 24.33 6.78
CA ARG A 497 19.99 23.58 5.68
C ARG A 497 20.37 22.17 6.12
N PHE A 498 19.86 21.16 5.40
CA PHE A 498 20.26 19.76 5.57
C PHE A 498 21.44 19.44 4.67
N GLU A 499 22.38 18.66 5.20
CA GLU A 499 23.55 18.15 4.51
C GLU A 499 23.43 16.63 4.40
N SER A 500 23.50 16.11 3.18
CA SER A 500 23.56 14.66 2.94
C SER A 500 24.82 14.07 3.55
N ILE A 501 24.69 12.88 4.14
CA ILE A 501 25.81 12.12 4.69
C ILE A 501 25.76 10.69 4.16
N GLY A 502 26.92 10.19 3.73
CA GLY A 502 27.02 8.90 3.06
C GLY A 502 26.44 8.90 1.65
N ASP A 503 26.67 7.80 0.94
CA ASP A 503 26.14 7.57 -0.39
C ASP A 503 24.66 7.15 -0.34
N SER A 504 23.99 7.11 -1.50
CA SER A 504 22.62 6.60 -1.59
C SER A 504 22.51 5.15 -1.09
N ILE A 505 21.53 4.89 -0.23
CA ILE A 505 21.27 3.60 0.41
C ILE A 505 20.33 2.79 -0.47
N ARG A 506 20.59 1.48 -0.62
CA ARG A 506 19.71 0.56 -1.32
C ARG A 506 18.67 0.00 -0.37
N LEU A 507 17.39 0.09 -0.73
CA LEU A 507 16.27 -0.47 0.04
C LEU A 507 15.77 -1.76 -0.63
N PRO A 508 16.05 -2.96 -0.10
CA PRO A 508 15.48 -4.18 -0.63
C PRO A 508 14.16 -4.55 0.06
N TYR A 509 13.47 -5.56 -0.46
CA TYR A 509 12.52 -6.37 0.30
C TYR A 509 13.22 -7.64 0.82
N GLN A 510 12.73 -8.21 1.93
CA GLN A 510 13.30 -9.40 2.54
C GLN A 510 12.25 -10.16 3.37
N LEU A 511 12.48 -11.45 3.60
CA LEU A 511 11.51 -12.34 4.23
C LEU A 511 11.74 -12.55 5.73
N LYS A 512 12.82 -11.99 6.30
CA LYS A 512 13.10 -12.08 7.74
C LYS A 512 12.13 -11.25 8.56
N THR A 513 11.89 -9.99 8.22
CA THR A 513 10.85 -9.18 8.88
C THR A 513 9.51 -9.29 8.18
N PHE A 514 9.50 -9.69 6.90
CA PHE A 514 8.31 -9.71 6.03
C PHE A 514 7.61 -8.35 5.97
N GLN A 515 8.37 -7.27 6.18
CA GLN A 515 7.88 -5.91 6.17
C GLN A 515 8.69 -5.05 5.20
N GLY A 516 8.05 -4.04 4.65
CA GLY A 516 8.71 -2.95 3.95
C GLY A 516 9.61 -2.13 4.86
N THR A 517 10.37 -1.22 4.26
CA THR A 517 11.25 -0.32 5.00
C THR A 517 10.43 0.60 5.91
N ARG A 518 10.87 0.75 7.16
CA ARG A 518 10.22 1.62 8.15
C ARG A 518 11.16 2.73 8.61
N PHE A 519 10.65 3.94 8.81
CA PHE A 519 11.36 5.00 9.53
C PHE A 519 11.33 4.70 11.02
N ALA A 520 12.47 4.84 11.71
CA ALA A 520 12.62 4.38 13.09
C ALA A 520 13.33 5.43 13.97
N LEU A 521 12.69 5.83 15.06
CA LEU A 521 13.32 6.55 16.17
C LEU A 521 13.82 5.53 17.17
N PHE A 522 15.10 5.60 17.54
CA PHE A 522 15.72 4.60 18.41
C PHE A 522 16.71 5.21 19.39
N ALA A 523 16.93 4.52 20.50
CA ALA A 523 17.98 4.81 21.47
C ALA A 523 18.40 3.52 22.19
N TYR A 524 19.71 3.24 22.28
CA TYR A 524 20.24 2.10 23.02
C TYR A 524 21.67 2.36 23.51
N ASN A 525 22.16 1.52 24.43
CA ASN A 525 23.52 1.59 24.96
C ASN A 525 24.34 0.36 24.52
N THR A 526 25.58 0.57 24.08
CA THR A 526 26.48 -0.50 23.61
C THR A 526 27.43 -1.07 24.67
N LEU A 527 27.41 -0.55 25.89
CA LEU A 527 28.28 -0.96 27.00
C LEU A 527 27.58 -1.90 27.98
N ASP A 528 26.53 -2.59 27.52
CA ASP A 528 25.76 -3.58 28.29
C ASP A 528 25.21 -3.06 29.63
N LYS A 529 24.75 -1.81 29.64
CA LYS A 529 24.13 -1.15 30.79
C LYS A 529 22.96 -0.26 30.39
N GLU A 530 22.11 0.11 31.35
CA GLU A 530 21.20 1.25 31.16
C GLU A 530 22.02 2.55 31.07
N GLY A 531 21.57 3.48 30.25
CA GLY A 531 22.19 4.79 30.11
C GLY A 531 21.21 5.92 30.37
N GLY A 532 21.36 6.99 29.60
CA GLY A 532 20.53 8.17 29.72
C GLY A 532 19.25 8.10 28.90
N TYR A 533 18.88 9.22 28.26
CA TYR A 533 17.76 9.24 27.33
C TYR A 533 17.95 10.19 26.16
N ALA A 534 17.33 9.83 25.04
CA ALA A 534 17.21 10.66 23.85
C ALA A 534 15.85 11.38 23.85
N ALA A 535 15.84 12.69 23.57
CA ALA A 535 14.60 13.46 23.42
C ALA A 535 14.35 13.85 21.96
N PHE A 536 13.27 13.33 21.38
CA PHE A 536 12.86 13.60 20.01
C PHE A 536 11.70 14.59 19.97
N SER A 537 11.77 15.61 19.14
CA SER A 537 10.70 16.60 18.92
C SER A 537 10.47 16.83 17.44
N LYS A 538 9.27 17.32 17.09
CA LYS A 538 8.90 17.73 15.72
C LYS A 538 9.15 16.63 14.68
N PHE A 539 8.55 15.46 14.87
CA PHE A 539 8.58 14.45 13.81
C PHE A 539 7.66 14.89 12.67
N GLU A 540 8.23 15.19 11.51
CA GLU A 540 7.52 15.55 10.30
C GLU A 540 7.71 14.45 9.26
N LEU A 541 6.61 13.94 8.70
CA LEU A 541 6.65 13.09 7.52
C LEU A 541 6.05 13.84 6.34
N LYS A 542 6.86 14.12 5.33
CA LYS A 542 6.43 14.77 4.09
C LYS A 542 6.27 13.75 2.98
N GLU A 543 5.17 13.84 2.26
CA GLU A 543 4.84 12.98 1.12
C GLU A 543 4.74 13.85 -0.14
N PRO A 544 5.85 14.16 -0.82
CA PRO A 544 5.90 15.16 -1.89
C PRO A 544 5.04 14.81 -3.12
N MET A 545 4.61 13.54 -3.22
CA MET A 545 3.76 13.04 -4.31
C MET A 545 2.33 12.69 -3.86
N ALA A 546 1.92 13.10 -2.65
CA ALA A 546 0.56 12.87 -2.16
C ALA A 546 -0.50 13.66 -2.97
N ASP A 547 -0.18 14.90 -3.38
CA ASP A 547 -1.05 15.70 -4.23
C ASP A 547 -0.97 15.24 -5.70
N ARG A 548 -1.99 14.52 -6.13
CA ARG A 548 -2.14 14.00 -7.50
C ARG A 548 -3.11 14.82 -8.35
N SER A 549 -3.57 15.98 -7.88
CA SER A 549 -4.60 16.77 -8.58
C SER A 549 -4.16 17.23 -9.98
N LYS A 550 -2.86 17.23 -10.26
CA LYS A 550 -2.26 17.62 -11.53
C LYS A 550 -1.95 16.46 -12.46
N ASN A 551 -2.14 15.20 -12.02
CA ASN A 551 -1.79 14.02 -12.81
C ASN A 551 -2.81 13.72 -13.93
N LEU A 552 -3.98 14.35 -13.86
CA LEU A 552 -4.97 14.36 -14.93
C LEU A 552 -4.98 15.78 -15.55
N PRO A 553 -4.41 15.98 -16.75
CA PRO A 553 -4.19 17.32 -17.32
C PRO A 553 -5.44 17.88 -18.02
N ILE A 554 -6.58 17.94 -17.32
CA ILE A 554 -7.84 18.48 -17.85
C ILE A 554 -7.66 19.89 -18.42
N GLY A 555 -8.20 20.10 -19.63
CA GLY A 555 -8.21 21.39 -20.31
C GLY A 555 -6.87 21.78 -20.93
N LYS A 556 -5.82 20.98 -20.70
CA LYS A 556 -4.49 21.22 -21.26
C LYS A 556 -4.35 20.66 -22.66
N ILE A 557 -3.37 21.18 -23.38
CA ILE A 557 -2.85 20.59 -24.61
C ILE A 557 -1.61 19.80 -24.22
N ILE A 558 -1.56 18.54 -24.63
CA ILE A 558 -0.46 17.64 -24.31
C ILE A 558 0.11 17.01 -25.58
N THR A 559 1.36 16.58 -25.49
CA THR A 559 1.89 15.49 -26.32
C THR A 559 1.81 14.18 -25.55
N LEU A 560 1.77 13.07 -26.27
CA LEU A 560 1.87 11.72 -25.74
C LEU A 560 3.06 11.03 -26.40
N THR A 561 3.87 10.32 -25.62
CA THR A 561 5.01 9.52 -26.11
C THR A 561 4.90 8.12 -25.53
N ASN A 562 4.95 7.09 -26.38
CA ASN A 562 4.91 5.72 -25.91
C ASN A 562 6.19 5.38 -25.14
N LEU A 563 6.05 4.87 -23.92
CA LEU A 563 7.17 4.63 -23.02
C LEU A 563 8.09 3.50 -23.51
N ALA A 564 7.58 2.56 -24.31
CA ALA A 564 8.34 1.41 -24.74
C ALA A 564 9.29 1.72 -25.91
N ASP A 565 8.77 2.36 -26.97
CA ASP A 565 9.54 2.64 -28.19
C ASP A 565 10.04 4.10 -28.30
N GLN A 566 9.63 4.96 -27.35
CA GLN A 566 9.98 6.38 -27.27
C GLN A 566 9.48 7.20 -28.47
N ARG A 567 8.44 6.72 -29.18
CA ARG A 567 7.84 7.45 -30.30
C ARG A 567 6.64 8.25 -29.83
N MET A 568 6.57 9.51 -30.28
CA MET A 568 5.41 10.35 -30.05
C MET A 568 4.17 9.79 -30.75
N VAL A 569 3.01 9.96 -30.14
CA VAL A 569 1.71 9.61 -30.73
C VAL A 569 1.33 10.67 -31.74
N TRP A 570 1.03 10.26 -32.97
CA TRP A 570 0.66 11.15 -34.06
C TRP A 570 -0.75 10.86 -34.58
N ALA A 571 -1.54 11.91 -34.73
CA ALA A 571 -2.84 11.86 -35.39
C ALA A 571 -2.66 12.01 -36.91
N ASP A 572 -2.59 10.88 -37.62
CA ASP A 572 -2.41 10.84 -39.07
C ASP A 572 -3.60 11.53 -39.77
N PRO A 573 -3.37 12.47 -40.72
CA PRO A 573 -4.42 13.03 -41.59
C PRO A 573 -5.29 11.99 -42.31
N HIS A 574 -4.79 10.75 -42.50
CA HIS A 574 -5.55 9.61 -43.01
C HIS A 574 -6.55 9.02 -41.98
N GLY A 575 -6.66 9.58 -40.77
CA GLY A 575 -7.68 9.25 -39.78
C GLY A 575 -7.28 8.13 -38.81
N MET A 576 -5.99 7.88 -38.62
CA MET A 576 -5.45 6.84 -37.72
C MET A 576 -4.57 7.42 -36.63
N LEU A 577 -4.61 6.83 -35.44
CA LEU A 577 -3.60 7.09 -34.42
C LEU A 577 -2.41 6.18 -34.67
N VAL A 578 -1.22 6.75 -34.89
CA VAL A 578 -0.02 6.00 -35.28
C VAL A 578 1.20 6.43 -34.46
N PRO A 579 2.23 5.59 -34.32
CA PRO A 579 3.51 6.04 -33.80
C PRO A 579 4.18 6.98 -34.82
N GLY A 580 4.47 8.23 -34.42
CA GLY A 580 5.10 9.23 -35.27
C GLY A 580 6.57 8.95 -35.58
N ASP A 581 7.18 9.73 -36.47
CA ASP A 581 8.56 9.50 -36.91
C ASP A 581 9.53 9.53 -35.71
N ARG A 582 10.41 8.53 -35.62
CA ARG A 582 11.39 8.41 -34.54
C ARG A 582 12.46 9.51 -34.61
N TYR A 583 12.77 10.00 -35.80
CA TYR A 583 13.89 10.92 -36.04
C TYR A 583 13.45 12.35 -36.34
N ASN A 584 12.24 12.53 -36.89
CA ASN A 584 11.72 13.83 -37.33
C ASN A 584 10.42 14.24 -36.61
N ALA A 585 10.22 13.82 -35.36
CA ALA A 585 9.09 14.31 -34.57
C ALA A 585 9.27 15.81 -34.28
N ASP A 586 8.28 16.62 -34.63
CA ASP A 586 8.22 18.04 -34.30
C ASP A 586 7.03 18.29 -33.37
N GLU A 587 7.30 18.60 -32.10
CA GLU A 587 6.28 18.93 -31.11
C GLU A 587 5.45 20.17 -31.50
N LYS A 588 5.85 20.93 -32.52
CA LYS A 588 5.07 22.03 -33.10
C LYS A 588 4.03 21.58 -34.11
N ASP A 589 4.16 20.39 -34.70
CA ASP A 589 3.14 19.84 -35.57
C ASP A 589 1.88 19.54 -34.73
N ALA A 590 0.76 20.10 -35.17
CA ALA A 590 -0.54 19.96 -34.55
C ALA A 590 -1.04 18.50 -34.52
N GLY A 591 -0.47 17.60 -35.34
CA GLY A 591 -0.74 16.17 -35.31
C GLY A 591 -0.22 15.46 -34.06
N TYR A 592 0.79 16.01 -33.37
CA TYR A 592 1.30 15.45 -32.11
C TYR A 592 0.59 15.99 -30.86
N ARG A 593 -0.30 16.99 -31.03
CA ARG A 593 -0.90 17.74 -29.93
C ARG A 593 -2.35 17.34 -29.72
N PHE A 594 -2.69 17.02 -28.49
CA PHE A 594 -4.03 16.59 -28.08
C PHE A 594 -4.55 17.49 -26.97
N LYS A 595 -5.76 18.04 -27.15
CA LYS A 595 -6.48 18.71 -26.07
C LYS A 595 -7.21 17.67 -25.24
N VAL A 596 -6.99 17.69 -23.93
CA VAL A 596 -7.66 16.80 -22.97
C VAL A 596 -8.95 17.46 -22.51
N LEU A 597 -10.09 16.91 -22.89
CA LEU A 597 -11.41 17.46 -22.57
C LEU A 597 -12.11 16.61 -21.51
N ASP A 598 -12.59 17.25 -20.44
CA ASP A 598 -13.23 16.60 -19.30
C ASP A 598 -14.64 16.11 -19.62
N ARG A 599 -14.98 14.90 -19.18
CA ARG A 599 -16.34 14.35 -19.21
C ARG A 599 -16.85 13.95 -17.83
N GLY A 600 -16.16 14.41 -16.78
CA GLY A 600 -16.47 14.12 -15.38
C GLY A 600 -16.01 12.72 -14.96
N ASN A 601 -15.93 12.48 -13.65
CA ASN A 601 -15.58 11.17 -13.09
C ASN A 601 -14.29 10.55 -13.67
N GLY A 602 -13.27 11.37 -13.89
CA GLY A 602 -11.99 10.93 -14.46
C GLY A 602 -12.04 10.54 -15.95
N LEU A 603 -13.19 10.67 -16.59
CA LEU A 603 -13.36 10.42 -18.02
C LEU A 603 -12.89 11.61 -18.84
N VAL A 604 -12.21 11.31 -19.93
CA VAL A 604 -11.74 12.29 -20.90
C VAL A 604 -12.04 11.86 -22.32
N VAL A 605 -12.02 12.85 -23.22
CA VAL A 605 -11.81 12.63 -24.65
C VAL A 605 -10.57 13.40 -25.09
N LEU A 606 -9.84 12.86 -26.05
CA LEU A 606 -8.64 13.48 -26.61
C LEU A 606 -8.94 14.02 -28.00
N GLN A 607 -8.78 15.34 -28.19
CA GLN A 607 -9.01 16.00 -29.48
C GLN A 607 -7.67 16.39 -30.11
N ALA A 608 -7.36 15.86 -31.30
CA ALA A 608 -6.17 16.23 -32.06
C ALA A 608 -6.27 17.66 -32.62
N LEU A 609 -5.19 18.44 -32.52
CA LEU A 609 -5.20 19.85 -32.93
C LEU A 609 -5.03 20.09 -34.43
N ASN A 610 -4.61 19.09 -35.21
CA ASN A 610 -4.55 19.17 -36.67
C ASN A 610 -5.93 19.08 -37.34
N GLY A 611 -7.02 19.09 -36.56
CA GLY A 611 -8.40 19.07 -37.06
C GLY A 611 -8.89 17.70 -37.52
N THR A 612 -8.13 16.62 -37.33
CA THR A 612 -8.56 15.24 -37.66
C THR A 612 -9.71 14.76 -36.75
N GLY A 613 -9.80 15.27 -35.52
CA GLY A 613 -10.95 15.07 -34.64
C GLY A 613 -10.58 14.44 -33.30
N PHE A 614 -11.43 13.54 -32.81
CA PHE A 614 -11.32 12.88 -31.50
C PHE A 614 -10.75 11.48 -31.65
N VAL A 615 -9.84 11.10 -30.75
CA VAL A 615 -9.40 9.71 -30.59
C VAL A 615 -10.63 8.85 -30.27
N THR A 616 -10.92 7.88 -31.14
CA THR A 616 -12.14 7.08 -31.11
C THR A 616 -11.83 5.64 -31.50
N ILE A 617 -12.33 4.68 -30.73
CA ILE A 617 -12.11 3.26 -31.00
C ILE A 617 -13.17 2.77 -31.99
N SER A 618 -12.75 2.33 -33.17
CA SER A 618 -13.61 1.62 -34.13
C SER A 618 -13.66 0.12 -33.83
N GLY A 619 -14.73 -0.54 -34.28
CA GLY A 619 -14.78 -2.01 -34.32
C GLY A 619 -14.51 -2.67 -32.96
N ARG A 620 -13.56 -3.61 -32.95
CA ARG A 620 -13.19 -4.42 -31.76
C ARG A 620 -11.95 -3.90 -31.05
N GLY A 621 -11.35 -2.80 -31.52
CA GLY A 621 -10.10 -2.27 -30.97
C GLY A 621 -8.86 -3.01 -31.43
N MET A 622 -8.88 -3.66 -32.59
CA MET A 622 -7.67 -4.30 -33.14
C MET A 622 -6.60 -3.27 -33.50
N ALA A 623 -5.40 -3.71 -33.87
CA ALA A 623 -4.38 -2.80 -34.41
C ALA A 623 -4.97 -1.91 -35.53
N ALA A 624 -4.69 -0.61 -35.45
CA ALA A 624 -5.25 0.47 -36.28
C ALA A 624 -6.70 0.88 -35.97
N ASP A 625 -7.47 0.19 -35.12
CA ASP A 625 -8.84 0.61 -34.77
C ASP A 625 -8.89 1.84 -33.85
N VAL A 626 -7.76 2.39 -33.42
CA VAL A 626 -7.73 3.70 -32.77
C VAL A 626 -7.68 4.78 -33.86
N ARG A 627 -8.85 5.37 -34.15
CA ARG A 627 -9.09 6.30 -35.25
C ARG A 627 -9.30 7.73 -34.78
N LEU A 628 -9.34 8.66 -35.73
CA LEU A 628 -9.70 10.06 -35.50
C LEU A 628 -11.07 10.34 -36.15
N ALA A 629 -12.08 10.58 -35.32
CA ALA A 629 -13.44 10.87 -35.77
C ALA A 629 -13.76 12.37 -35.62
N LYS A 630 -14.39 12.98 -36.64
CA LYS A 630 -14.74 14.41 -36.61
C LYS A 630 -15.68 14.79 -35.47
N GLN A 631 -16.54 13.85 -35.06
CA GLN A 631 -17.48 14.01 -33.97
C GLN A 631 -17.08 13.08 -32.84
N GLU A 632 -17.25 13.56 -31.62
CA GLU A 632 -17.15 12.74 -30.42
C GLU A 632 -18.32 11.73 -30.38
N THR A 633 -18.02 10.52 -29.92
CA THR A 633 -19.01 9.48 -29.65
C THR A 633 -18.73 8.82 -28.30
N THR A 634 -19.61 7.91 -27.86
CA THR A 634 -19.32 7.06 -26.68
C THR A 634 -18.03 6.26 -26.85
N ALA A 635 -17.62 5.93 -28.08
CA ALA A 635 -16.38 5.24 -28.36
C ALA A 635 -15.13 6.14 -28.30
N SER A 636 -15.31 7.44 -28.06
CA SER A 636 -14.22 8.39 -27.79
C SER A 636 -13.90 8.51 -26.29
N LEU A 637 -14.73 7.93 -25.41
CA LEU A 637 -14.56 8.03 -23.95
C LEU A 637 -13.43 7.14 -23.45
N LEU A 638 -12.48 7.78 -22.76
CA LEU A 638 -11.32 7.13 -22.15
C LEU A 638 -11.32 7.40 -20.64
N MET A 639 -11.12 6.35 -19.84
CA MET A 639 -10.75 6.49 -18.44
C MET A 639 -9.24 6.70 -18.34
N TRP A 640 -8.83 7.85 -17.81
CA TRP A 640 -7.42 8.16 -17.57
C TRP A 640 -6.88 7.34 -16.40
N GLN A 641 -5.74 6.69 -16.60
CA GLN A 641 -5.11 5.86 -15.59
C GLN A 641 -3.86 6.58 -15.10
N ASP A 642 -3.90 7.08 -13.87
CA ASP A 642 -2.77 7.80 -13.27
C ASP A 642 -1.65 6.82 -12.89
N MET A 643 -0.58 6.83 -13.68
CA MET A 643 0.63 6.03 -13.48
C MET A 643 1.73 6.79 -12.74
N LEU A 644 1.42 8.02 -12.26
CA LEU A 644 2.32 8.98 -11.64
C LEU A 644 3.41 9.51 -12.59
N ARG A 645 4.17 10.52 -12.15
CA ARG A 645 5.38 11.02 -12.85
C ARG A 645 5.16 11.45 -14.31
N GLY A 646 3.98 11.96 -14.64
CA GLY A 646 3.66 12.34 -16.02
C GLY A 646 3.47 11.13 -16.94
N GLU A 647 3.18 9.94 -16.40
CA GLU A 647 2.82 8.74 -17.15
C GLU A 647 1.32 8.48 -17.05
N CYS A 648 0.75 7.86 -18.07
CA CYS A 648 -0.64 7.44 -18.11
C CYS A 648 -0.85 6.16 -18.93
N MET A 649 -1.96 5.49 -18.68
CA MET A 649 -2.59 4.58 -19.64
C MET A 649 -3.97 5.13 -20.01
N LEU A 650 -4.48 4.72 -21.17
CA LEU A 650 -5.78 5.14 -21.68
C LEU A 650 -6.70 3.93 -21.80
N LEU A 651 -7.63 3.78 -20.86
CA LEU A 651 -8.61 2.69 -20.87
C LEU A 651 -9.84 3.11 -21.68
N SER A 652 -10.11 2.41 -22.79
CA SER A 652 -11.30 2.64 -23.61
C SER A 652 -12.55 2.08 -22.94
N LEU A 653 -13.60 2.90 -22.82
CA LEU A 653 -14.92 2.42 -22.37
C LEU A 653 -15.70 1.66 -23.45
N HIS A 654 -15.27 1.71 -24.71
CA HIS A 654 -15.89 0.96 -25.80
C HIS A 654 -15.50 -0.52 -25.76
N THR A 655 -14.21 -0.78 -25.52
CA THR A 655 -13.65 -2.14 -25.50
C THR A 655 -13.37 -2.66 -24.10
N ASN A 656 -13.40 -1.79 -23.08
CA ASN A 656 -12.95 -2.09 -21.72
C ASN A 656 -11.50 -2.61 -21.67
N ARG A 657 -10.68 -2.07 -22.57
CA ARG A 657 -9.28 -2.45 -22.83
C ARG A 657 -8.44 -1.20 -23.06
N PHE A 658 -7.13 -1.32 -22.91
CA PHE A 658 -6.21 -0.19 -22.96
C PHE A 658 -5.73 0.07 -24.40
N ILE A 659 -5.52 1.34 -24.73
CA ILE A 659 -4.83 1.74 -25.95
C ILE A 659 -3.36 1.36 -25.82
N GLY A 660 -2.82 0.72 -26.86
CA GLY A 660 -1.42 0.31 -26.90
C GLY A 660 -0.99 -0.25 -28.26
N LEU A 661 0.30 -0.57 -28.37
CA LEU A 661 0.90 -1.26 -29.51
C LEU A 661 2.02 -2.18 -29.02
N ASN A 662 2.42 -3.17 -29.83
CA ASN A 662 3.61 -3.96 -29.59
C ASN A 662 4.83 -3.22 -30.15
N PRO A 663 5.76 -2.78 -29.28
CA PRO A 663 6.89 -1.93 -29.68
C PRO A 663 7.88 -2.60 -30.65
N ASN A 664 7.79 -3.91 -30.84
CA ASN A 664 8.75 -4.69 -31.63
C ASN A 664 8.23 -5.10 -33.02
N THR A 665 6.97 -4.79 -33.37
CA THR A 665 6.34 -5.31 -34.60
C THR A 665 6.11 -4.24 -35.66
N GLY A 666 6.14 -2.96 -35.27
CA GLY A 666 5.75 -1.86 -36.15
C GLY A 666 4.24 -1.72 -36.36
N GLU A 667 3.42 -2.42 -35.57
CA GLU A 667 1.97 -2.28 -35.63
C GLU A 667 1.48 -0.89 -35.19
N LEU A 668 0.25 -0.56 -35.59
CA LEU A 668 -0.42 0.68 -35.22
C LEU A 668 -1.17 0.52 -33.90
N TYR A 669 -1.57 1.64 -33.29
CA TYR A 669 -2.31 1.61 -32.03
C TYR A 669 -3.63 0.84 -32.15
N GLY A 670 -3.81 -0.12 -31.25
CA GLY A 670 -5.06 -0.81 -30.96
C GLY A 670 -5.60 -0.41 -29.59
N ALA A 671 -6.75 -0.98 -29.22
CA ALA A 671 -7.42 -0.80 -27.94
C ALA A 671 -7.98 -2.13 -27.40
N ASP A 672 -7.22 -3.21 -27.54
CA ASP A 672 -7.54 -4.58 -27.12
C ASP A 672 -6.59 -5.13 -26.04
N TRP A 673 -5.68 -4.29 -25.54
CA TRP A 673 -4.71 -4.66 -24.49
C TRP A 673 -5.38 -4.81 -23.13
N ALA A 674 -5.14 -5.93 -22.45
CA ALA A 674 -5.82 -6.26 -21.20
C ALA A 674 -5.30 -5.44 -19.99
N GLY A 675 -4.08 -4.91 -20.07
CA GLY A 675 -3.41 -4.11 -19.06
C GLY A 675 -1.90 -4.12 -19.31
N THR A 676 -1.12 -3.45 -18.46
CA THR A 676 0.33 -3.33 -18.64
C THR A 676 1.10 -4.48 -17.97
N LEU A 677 2.30 -4.79 -18.47
CA LEU A 677 3.30 -5.69 -17.89
C LEU A 677 4.20 -4.94 -16.89
N PRO A 678 4.88 -5.68 -15.99
CA PRO A 678 5.95 -5.13 -15.17
C PRO A 678 6.94 -4.28 -15.98
N GLY A 679 7.27 -3.12 -15.44
CA GLY A 679 8.25 -2.21 -16.04
C GLY A 679 7.71 -1.36 -17.18
N LYS A 680 6.42 -1.48 -17.53
CA LYS A 680 5.69 -0.50 -18.38
C LYS A 680 6.20 -0.38 -19.83
N LYS A 681 6.95 -1.38 -20.32
CA LYS A 681 7.59 -1.37 -21.65
C LYS A 681 6.91 -2.28 -22.68
N ASP A 682 5.64 -2.60 -22.47
CA ASP A 682 4.83 -3.40 -23.40
C ASP A 682 4.05 -2.57 -24.42
N GLY A 683 4.20 -1.24 -24.36
CA GLY A 683 3.60 -0.29 -25.30
C GLY A 683 2.18 0.17 -24.92
N THR A 684 1.71 -0.12 -23.71
CA THR A 684 0.42 0.36 -23.18
C THR A 684 0.51 1.64 -22.34
N VAL A 685 1.73 2.07 -22.00
CA VAL A 685 2.00 3.23 -21.15
C VAL A 685 2.57 4.37 -21.98
N PHE A 686 2.10 5.59 -21.71
CA PHE A 686 2.53 6.82 -22.36
C PHE A 686 3.08 7.79 -21.33
N THR A 687 4.17 8.49 -21.64
CA THR A 687 4.48 9.77 -20.99
C THR A 687 3.66 10.87 -21.65
N TRP A 688 3.31 11.90 -20.88
CA TRP A 688 2.61 13.07 -21.39
C TRP A 688 3.30 14.35 -20.91
N HIS A 689 3.29 15.37 -21.76
CA HIS A 689 3.85 16.69 -21.46
C HIS A 689 2.87 17.78 -21.85
N GLU A 690 2.64 18.74 -20.95
CA GLU A 690 1.86 19.95 -21.30
C GLU A 690 2.66 20.81 -22.28
N VAL A 691 2.03 21.20 -23.38
CA VAL A 691 2.60 22.11 -24.38
C VAL A 691 1.98 23.49 -24.18
N THR A 692 2.83 24.50 -24.00
CA THR A 692 2.37 25.89 -24.01
C THR A 692 1.92 26.29 -25.40
N GLN A 693 0.77 26.97 -25.49
CA GLN A 693 0.19 27.46 -26.75
C GLN A 693 1.14 28.37 -27.52
#